data_AF-A0A428TYR5-F1
#
_entry.id   AF-A0A428TYR5-F1
#
_cell.length_a   1.000
_cell.length_b   1.000
_cell.length_c   1.000
_cell.angle_alpha   90.00
_cell.angle_beta   90.00
_cell.angle_gamma   90.00
#
_symmetry.space_group_name_H-M   'P 1'
#
loop_
_entity.id
_entity.type
_entity.pdbx_description
1 polymer ?
#
loop_
_entity_poly.entity_id
_entity_poly.type
_entity_poly.pdbx_seq_one_letter_code
_entity_poly.pdbx_strand_id
1 'polypeptide(L)'
;MDQYDTQLNTTPPSQPQPNARAVAGSRRYRSKSQRPCDLCRARKVLCNIPEPGQPCQLCERTSRLCTFASEQPVPQQDDGRHQEMLGITGGHVQGGDQVAGEDLPRLETIISDAMWSSHGGMDWDLSMNHTALPSIENGDRAFQFLGDGQLPDLGPLEGDSPLEGLQNLEAMNRMSTETPASPSVPLQRLSLDQRPDHFTQLIGYSNESDPFCLEHFPYNDQEEVDFFRVTYRRFAARGEVPGYPPLHFLQSQTETAVEARRVIDDCMSSNDDRENLEKFVDKTSGVALVKLYFRFIFESLPILSRSLVLQDIEAFVEEAPTGLLAGIYALASPFTAWDEKLCLSRAYSKPNIDALWKISYTCLQRELHFPRLSTIQIFILLINHMPFDTAVVESPFFWSLAASMLAMAQALGLNVDPTGWNLPPWEIRLRRRLWWAVVVEHTWRSITHGRSSMLHDDDWDVSPPTPDDFVVDSNVGPLDDTGHQDPDYFIHMCSLTGISMSVCRRFFSLRAVSRPQALDTLIEQARGPRQKLLDWLENLPESLHIQPAADDAEADDSVKSHASLYVAYYTTHILVLRALLRPIINSSIHLDHLQPSVGTVLQASRGLVQTIIKFIRSLDASHQSAFWPSYTRHCLSPFEASGLLVRPSRRLLRRLVVWLLVAQIQHFMVLAKSPSARHATSSILDDADRTVPGYVTRHAPLVWLHSEDPFRPSDIFEHVRRTTPMVNQKPVQDLPALDLDNLDLLNDVDVDAKHVVALTSNDDVTDLPSWLYGETPDETGRLSNATACAVIIVEQSPRDVDVFYFYFYSYDRGANISQVLEPLKSFAMGMADGMHYGCHVGDWEHNMVRFRDGKPTGIYYSQHSSGAAYEWNDTHLSLEDQRPLVYSAYGSHANFVSPGDHVHDSVLVDYCDAGQPWDPVSSAYFYHMDPTSFKLTRLSLPESTSPHDSDLTSFLYFNGIWGDAQYAGDDPRQKTVPVFGLKRYVSGPQGPIFKGLIRKGLFPDNPEPKKFIQLAVKFLMSWYPCCLRGWSWDKIWCKVV
;
A
#
# COMPACT_ATOMS: atom_id res chain seq x y z
N MET A 1 -17.25 57.79 35.75
CA MET A 1 -17.57 58.90 36.66
C MET A 1 -16.77 60.08 36.16
N ASP A 2 -17.48 61.07 35.65
CA ASP A 2 -17.15 61.58 34.31
C ASP A 2 -16.69 63.04 34.36
N GLN A 3 -15.74 63.41 33.51
CA GLN A 3 -15.57 64.80 33.08
C GLN A 3 -15.08 64.92 31.62
N TYR A 4 -16.01 65.33 30.77
CA TYR A 4 -15.86 66.29 29.66
C TYR A 4 -14.93 65.98 28.46
N ASP A 5 -15.05 66.84 27.45
CA ASP A 5 -14.90 66.56 26.01
C ASP A 5 -14.35 67.79 25.25
N THR A 6 -14.16 67.65 23.93
CA THR A 6 -14.00 68.65 22.86
C THR A 6 -12.60 69.19 22.48
N GLN A 7 -12.09 68.60 21.38
CA GLN A 7 -11.63 69.24 20.12
C GLN A 7 -10.54 70.33 20.09
N LEU A 8 -9.58 70.18 19.15
CA LEU A 8 -9.41 71.09 17.98
C LEU A 8 -8.44 70.53 16.90
N ASN A 9 -8.54 71.04 15.67
CA ASN A 9 -7.79 70.61 14.46
C ASN A 9 -6.45 71.36 14.24
N THR A 10 -5.47 70.76 13.55
CA THR A 10 -4.54 71.45 12.61
C THR A 10 -3.67 70.49 11.77
N THR A 11 -3.28 70.92 10.55
CA THR A 11 -2.29 70.34 9.59
C THR A 11 -1.94 71.43 8.54
N PRO A 12 -0.91 71.29 7.66
CA PRO A 12 0.27 70.39 7.56
C PRO A 12 1.57 71.26 7.70
N PRO A 13 2.67 71.27 6.87
CA PRO A 13 3.33 70.28 5.99
C PRO A 13 4.90 70.20 6.10
N SER A 14 5.51 69.41 5.19
CA SER A 14 6.88 69.53 4.59
C SER A 14 8.10 68.82 5.21
N GLN A 15 9.20 68.78 4.43
CA GLN A 15 10.28 67.75 4.32
C GLN A 15 11.62 68.16 5.01
N PRO A 16 12.65 67.28 5.25
CA PRO A 16 13.30 66.38 4.26
C PRO A 16 13.94 65.03 4.74
N GLN A 17 14.71 64.41 3.81
CA GLN A 17 15.41 63.10 3.75
C GLN A 17 16.72 63.01 4.61
N PRO A 18 17.48 61.86 4.74
CA PRO A 18 17.70 60.78 3.73
C PRO A 18 18.00 59.29 4.13
N ASN A 19 18.05 58.46 3.08
CA ASN A 19 18.91 57.27 2.82
C ASN A 19 18.70 55.85 3.44
N ALA A 20 18.33 54.93 2.54
CA ALA A 20 19.07 53.70 2.18
C ALA A 20 19.04 52.43 3.08
N ARG A 21 18.11 51.51 2.77
CA ARG A 21 18.40 50.21 2.09
C ARG A 21 17.10 49.43 1.81
N ALA A 22 16.98 48.85 0.62
CA ALA A 22 15.86 47.97 0.26
C ALA A 22 16.32 46.52 0.13
N VAL A 23 15.64 45.60 0.80
CA VAL A 23 15.81 44.14 0.63
C VAL A 23 14.69 43.62 -0.28
N ALA A 24 15.02 42.73 -1.20
CA ALA A 24 14.07 42.25 -2.22
C ALA A 24 12.92 41.44 -1.60
N GLY A 25 11.69 41.74 -2.02
CA GLY A 25 10.47 41.17 -1.42
C GLY A 25 10.15 39.74 -1.87
N SER A 26 9.36 39.05 -1.03
CA SER A 26 8.87 37.69 -1.27
C SER A 26 7.88 37.60 -2.45
N ARG A 27 7.82 36.42 -3.08
CA ARG A 27 7.05 36.17 -4.30
C ARG A 27 5.55 36.07 -3.97
N ARG A 28 4.74 37.05 -4.40
CA ARG A 28 3.27 36.98 -4.29
C ARG A 28 2.72 35.79 -5.10
N TYR A 29 1.83 35.02 -4.49
CA TYR A 29 1.04 33.98 -5.16
C TYR A 29 0.05 34.63 -6.15
N ARG A 30 -0.16 34.00 -7.31
CA ARG A 30 -1.11 34.44 -8.35
C ARG A 30 -1.76 33.20 -8.97
N SER A 31 -3.06 33.23 -9.20
CA SER A 31 -3.85 32.09 -9.69
C SER A 31 -3.63 31.83 -11.19
N LYS A 32 -3.95 30.61 -11.65
CA LYS A 32 -3.75 30.13 -13.03
C LYS A 32 -4.72 30.72 -14.08
N SER A 33 -5.40 31.84 -13.80
CA SER A 33 -6.50 32.36 -14.63
C SER A 33 -6.08 33.22 -15.83
N GLN A 34 -4.82 33.64 -15.94
CA GLN A 34 -4.34 34.46 -17.06
C GLN A 34 -3.26 33.75 -17.90
N ARG A 35 -3.61 33.47 -19.16
CA ARG A 35 -2.71 33.00 -20.22
C ARG A 35 -1.69 34.11 -20.57
N PRO A 36 -0.39 33.80 -20.75
CA PRO A 36 0.57 34.74 -21.34
C PRO A 36 0.23 35.08 -22.80
N CYS A 37 0.44 36.33 -23.22
CA CYS A 37 0.28 36.73 -24.61
C CYS A 37 1.26 35.99 -25.54
N ASP A 38 0.92 35.87 -26.82
CA ASP A 38 1.64 35.05 -27.80
C ASP A 38 3.12 35.46 -27.90
N LEU A 39 3.43 36.76 -27.86
CA LEU A 39 4.80 37.27 -27.91
C LEU A 39 5.64 36.85 -26.69
N CYS A 40 5.07 36.92 -25.48
CA CYS A 40 5.73 36.47 -24.25
C CYS A 40 5.86 34.94 -24.21
N ARG A 41 4.84 34.22 -24.67
CA ARG A 41 4.82 32.74 -24.80
C ARG A 41 5.94 32.27 -25.73
N ALA A 42 6.00 32.82 -26.95
CA ALA A 42 7.02 32.48 -27.95
C ALA A 42 8.44 32.79 -27.47
N ARG A 43 8.64 33.90 -26.76
CA ARG A 43 9.94 34.29 -26.19
C ARG A 43 10.26 33.63 -24.83
N LYS A 44 9.37 32.82 -24.25
CA LYS A 44 9.50 32.20 -22.92
C LYS A 44 9.81 33.20 -21.79
N VAL A 45 9.28 34.42 -21.87
CA VAL A 45 9.52 35.52 -20.91
C VAL A 45 8.27 35.89 -20.11
N LEU A 46 8.48 36.53 -18.95
CA LEU A 46 7.39 36.96 -18.06
C LEU A 46 6.43 37.94 -18.76
N CYS A 47 5.15 37.57 -18.81
CA CYS A 47 4.07 38.42 -19.29
C CYS A 47 3.45 39.18 -18.11
N ASN A 48 3.85 40.44 -17.90
CA ASN A 48 3.23 41.29 -16.89
C ASN A 48 2.16 42.19 -17.52
N ILE A 49 0.89 41.86 -17.31
CA ILE A 49 -0.27 42.66 -17.69
C ILE A 49 -0.67 43.50 -16.47
N PRO A 50 -0.69 44.85 -16.55
CA PRO A 50 -1.03 45.69 -15.41
C PRO A 50 -2.53 45.63 -15.09
N GLU A 51 -3.39 45.74 -16.11
CA GLU A 51 -4.85 45.71 -16.01
C GLU A 51 -5.47 44.86 -17.15
N PRO A 52 -6.62 44.19 -16.92
CA PRO A 52 -7.29 43.41 -17.96
C PRO A 52 -7.65 44.28 -19.18
N GLY A 53 -7.27 43.84 -20.38
CA GLY A 53 -7.50 44.57 -21.64
C GLY A 53 -6.37 45.50 -22.07
N GLN A 54 -5.43 45.84 -21.19
CA GLN A 54 -4.21 46.56 -21.56
C GLN A 54 -3.14 45.60 -22.13
N PRO A 55 -2.25 46.07 -23.03
CA PRO A 55 -1.10 45.29 -23.45
C PRO A 55 -0.18 44.99 -22.27
N CYS A 56 0.56 43.87 -22.32
CA CYS A 56 1.58 43.61 -21.31
C CYS A 56 2.75 44.60 -21.45
N GLN A 57 3.41 44.92 -20.34
CA GLN A 57 4.50 45.93 -20.30
C GLN A 57 5.64 45.64 -21.28
N LEU A 58 5.86 44.38 -21.66
CA LEU A 58 6.85 44.02 -22.68
C LEU A 58 6.37 44.35 -24.10
N CYS A 59 5.10 44.10 -24.40
CA CYS A 59 4.48 44.46 -25.69
C CYS A 59 4.42 45.98 -25.86
N GLU A 60 3.97 46.68 -24.81
CA GLU A 60 3.95 48.14 -24.70
C GLU A 60 5.34 48.76 -24.94
N ARG A 61 6.34 48.38 -24.13
CA ARG A 61 7.72 48.90 -24.25
C ARG A 61 8.43 48.51 -25.55
N THR A 62 7.95 47.49 -26.28
CA THR A 62 8.49 47.12 -27.61
C THR A 62 7.61 47.60 -28.77
N SER A 63 6.56 48.38 -28.48
CA SER A 63 5.58 48.90 -29.45
C SER A 63 5.00 47.82 -30.37
N ARG A 64 4.67 46.66 -29.80
CA ARG A 64 4.04 45.53 -30.53
C ARG A 64 2.68 45.16 -29.94
N LEU A 65 1.78 44.69 -30.81
CA LEU A 65 0.44 44.22 -30.44
C LEU A 65 0.52 43.01 -29.50
N CYS A 66 -0.33 43.03 -28.46
CA CYS A 66 -0.39 42.00 -27.43
C CYS A 66 -1.52 41.01 -27.73
N THR A 67 -1.24 39.98 -28.52
CA THR A 67 -2.24 38.99 -28.98
C THR A 67 -2.32 37.76 -28.07
N PHE A 68 -3.45 37.05 -28.15
CA PHE A 68 -3.71 35.78 -27.45
C PHE A 68 -4.32 34.71 -28.39
N ALA A 69 -4.11 34.86 -29.70
CA ALA A 69 -4.92 34.23 -30.75
C ALA A 69 -4.42 32.84 -31.17
N SER A 70 -3.23 32.40 -30.73
CA SER A 70 -2.73 31.05 -31.09
C SER A 70 -3.44 29.94 -30.30
N GLU A 71 -3.92 28.90 -30.98
CA GLU A 71 -4.47 27.71 -30.31
C GLU A 71 -3.35 26.77 -29.78
N GLN A 72 -3.71 25.53 -29.39
CA GLN A 72 -2.75 24.53 -28.89
C GLN A 72 -2.51 23.42 -29.93
N PRO A 73 -1.25 23.06 -30.23
CA PRO A 73 -0.96 21.88 -31.05
C PRO A 73 -1.31 20.58 -30.32
N VAL A 74 -1.92 19.63 -31.05
CA VAL A 74 -2.07 18.24 -30.62
C VAL A 74 -0.85 17.45 -31.10
N PRO A 75 -0.25 16.55 -30.28
CA PRO A 75 0.82 15.66 -30.75
C PRO A 75 0.27 14.64 -31.76
N GLN A 76 0.95 14.47 -32.88
CA GLN A 76 0.63 13.42 -33.86
C GLN A 76 1.10 12.05 -33.35
N GLN A 77 0.36 11.00 -33.70
CA GLN A 77 0.92 9.66 -33.81
C GLN A 77 1.58 9.54 -35.19
N ASP A 78 2.65 8.76 -35.27
CA ASP A 78 3.31 8.34 -36.50
C ASP A 78 3.43 6.82 -36.46
N ASP A 79 3.07 6.13 -37.55
CA ASP A 79 2.87 4.67 -37.55
C ASP A 79 2.95 4.09 -38.97
N GLY A 80 3.62 2.93 -39.11
CA GLY A 80 3.40 2.01 -40.23
C GLY A 80 4.36 2.01 -41.44
N ARG A 81 5.31 1.06 -41.43
CA ARG A 81 5.79 0.26 -42.59
C ARG A 81 6.20 -1.14 -42.05
N HIS A 82 6.04 -2.30 -42.71
CA HIS A 82 5.71 -2.61 -44.11
C HIS A 82 4.70 -3.78 -44.25
N GLN A 83 3.62 -3.55 -44.99
CA GLN A 83 3.26 -4.21 -46.27
C GLN A 83 3.62 -5.71 -46.55
N GLU A 84 2.57 -6.56 -46.61
CA GLU A 84 2.23 -7.61 -47.64
C GLU A 84 3.20 -8.80 -47.99
N MET A 85 2.76 -9.96 -48.56
CA MET A 85 1.48 -10.70 -48.68
C MET A 85 1.69 -12.05 -49.44
N LEU A 86 0.68 -12.95 -49.42
CA LEU A 86 0.38 -14.08 -50.36
C LEU A 86 0.77 -15.53 -49.96
N GLY A 87 -0.18 -16.47 -50.13
CA GLY A 87 0.02 -17.93 -50.01
C GLY A 87 -1.12 -18.71 -49.31
N ILE A 88 -2.41 -18.52 -49.65
CA ILE A 88 -3.18 -19.31 -50.65
C ILE A 88 -3.63 -20.74 -50.21
N THR A 89 -4.84 -20.78 -49.62
CA THR A 89 -5.97 -21.75 -49.77
C THR A 89 -5.86 -23.27 -49.57
N GLY A 90 -6.81 -23.82 -48.78
CA GLY A 90 -7.52 -25.10 -49.02
C GLY A 90 -7.18 -26.28 -48.09
N GLY A 91 -8.14 -27.09 -47.59
CA GLY A 91 -9.60 -27.10 -47.78
C GLY A 91 -10.35 -28.14 -46.90
N HIS A 92 -11.68 -28.29 -47.09
CA HIS A 92 -12.59 -29.17 -46.32
C HIS A 92 -12.27 -30.69 -46.37
N VAL A 93 -12.63 -31.40 -45.28
CA VAL A 93 -13.47 -32.64 -45.28
C VAL A 93 -14.44 -32.59 -44.07
N GLN A 94 -15.55 -33.34 -44.09
CA GLN A 94 -16.62 -33.35 -43.09
C GLN A 94 -16.69 -34.65 -42.26
N GLY A 95 -17.26 -34.56 -41.05
CA GLY A 95 -17.84 -35.68 -40.28
C GLY A 95 -16.86 -36.49 -39.41
N GLY A 96 -17.22 -36.99 -38.21
CA GLY A 96 -18.40 -36.71 -37.38
C GLY A 96 -19.09 -37.97 -36.84
N ASP A 97 -19.16 -38.12 -35.51
CA ASP A 97 -20.16 -38.95 -34.82
C ASP A 97 -20.28 -38.56 -33.33
N GLN A 98 -21.32 -39.00 -32.64
CA GLN A 98 -21.57 -38.72 -31.21
C GLN A 98 -21.50 -39.99 -30.33
N VAL A 99 -20.75 -39.94 -29.22
CA VAL A 99 -21.04 -40.72 -28.00
C VAL A 99 -20.72 -39.82 -26.80
N ALA A 100 -21.55 -39.87 -25.74
CA ALA A 100 -21.43 -39.00 -24.58
C ALA A 100 -20.60 -39.64 -23.43
N GLY A 101 -19.85 -38.79 -22.74
CA GLY A 101 -19.28 -39.01 -21.40
C GLY A 101 -19.35 -37.69 -20.62
N GLU A 102 -19.62 -37.74 -19.32
CA GLU A 102 -19.74 -36.53 -18.47
C GLU A 102 -18.39 -36.13 -17.87
N ASP A 103 -17.53 -35.50 -18.68
CA ASP A 103 -16.26 -34.93 -18.21
C ASP A 103 -16.45 -33.58 -17.49
N LEU A 104 -15.69 -33.38 -16.40
CA LEU A 104 -15.57 -32.06 -15.77
C LEU A 104 -14.74 -31.12 -16.66
N PRO A 105 -15.17 -29.87 -16.92
CA PRO A 105 -14.43 -28.95 -17.78
C PRO A 105 -13.11 -28.51 -17.14
N ARG A 106 -12.07 -28.39 -17.98
CA ARG A 106 -10.74 -27.87 -17.60
C ARG A 106 -10.83 -26.45 -17.04
N LEU A 107 -9.85 -26.08 -16.21
CA LEU A 107 -9.80 -24.76 -15.58
C LEU A 107 -9.68 -23.63 -16.62
N GLU A 108 -8.96 -23.86 -17.73
CA GLU A 108 -8.85 -22.92 -18.86
C GLU A 108 -10.23 -22.52 -19.42
N THR A 109 -11.11 -23.49 -19.69
CA THR A 109 -12.42 -23.25 -20.33
C THR A 109 -13.31 -22.33 -19.49
N ILE A 110 -13.23 -22.46 -18.16
CA ILE A 110 -13.97 -21.65 -17.20
C ILE A 110 -13.49 -20.17 -17.21
N ILE A 111 -12.25 -19.90 -17.63
CA ILE A 111 -11.67 -18.55 -17.65
C ILE A 111 -12.16 -17.76 -18.87
N SER A 112 -12.32 -18.41 -20.03
CA SER A 112 -12.78 -17.75 -21.27
C SER A 112 -14.28 -17.41 -21.22
N ASP A 113 -15.16 -18.40 -20.96
CA ASP A 113 -16.62 -18.21 -20.92
C ASP A 113 -17.08 -17.17 -19.88
N ALA A 114 -16.34 -17.03 -18.77
CA ALA A 114 -16.67 -16.10 -17.70
C ALA A 114 -16.35 -14.62 -18.00
N MET A 115 -15.60 -14.32 -19.08
CA MET A 115 -15.05 -12.98 -19.34
C MET A 115 -15.89 -12.13 -20.31
N TRP A 116 -16.42 -12.69 -21.41
CA TRP A 116 -17.24 -11.96 -22.39
C TRP A 116 -18.14 -12.89 -23.24
N SER A 117 -19.44 -12.99 -22.92
CA SER A 117 -20.44 -13.54 -23.86
C SER A 117 -21.00 -12.40 -24.74
N SER A 118 -20.90 -12.54 -26.06
CA SER A 118 -21.20 -11.48 -27.02
C SER A 118 -22.45 -11.74 -27.86
N HIS A 119 -23.46 -10.88 -27.70
CA HIS A 119 -24.57 -10.72 -28.65
C HIS A 119 -24.97 -9.25 -28.75
N GLY A 120 -24.64 -8.60 -29.87
CA GLY A 120 -24.89 -7.17 -30.10
C GLY A 120 -24.06 -6.61 -31.25
N GLY A 121 -24.23 -7.16 -32.46
CA GLY A 121 -23.47 -6.73 -33.63
C GLY A 121 -24.03 -5.48 -34.31
N MET A 122 -23.13 -4.64 -34.83
CA MET A 122 -23.40 -3.69 -35.91
C MET A 122 -22.19 -3.67 -36.84
N ASP A 123 -22.46 -3.87 -38.12
CA ASP A 123 -21.50 -3.93 -39.23
C ASP A 123 -21.56 -2.61 -40.04
N TRP A 124 -20.40 -2.13 -40.50
CA TRP A 124 -20.26 -1.12 -41.57
C TRP A 124 -18.84 -1.13 -42.16
N ASP A 125 -18.63 -1.88 -43.24
CA ASP A 125 -17.61 -1.55 -44.25
C ASP A 125 -18.12 -0.43 -45.19
N LEU A 126 -17.21 0.39 -45.73
CA LEU A 126 -17.23 0.91 -47.12
C LEU A 126 -16.06 1.88 -47.41
N SER A 127 -15.06 1.36 -48.12
CA SER A 127 -14.22 2.00 -49.16
C SER A 127 -14.04 3.54 -49.23
N MET A 128 -12.78 3.99 -49.29
CA MET A 128 -12.38 5.34 -49.73
C MET A 128 -12.72 5.65 -51.20
N ASN A 129 -12.73 6.95 -51.54
CA ASN A 129 -12.37 7.42 -52.89
C ASN A 129 -11.69 8.81 -52.84
N HIS A 130 -10.61 9.00 -53.60
CA HIS A 130 -9.81 10.24 -53.64
C HIS A 130 -9.95 10.98 -54.97
N THR A 131 -9.96 12.32 -54.95
CA THR A 131 -9.73 13.14 -56.15
C THR A 131 -8.95 14.43 -55.88
N ALA A 132 -7.92 14.64 -56.71
CA ALA A 132 -7.32 15.91 -57.15
C ALA A 132 -6.48 16.79 -56.17
N LEU A 133 -5.18 16.85 -56.48
CA LEU A 133 -4.19 17.89 -56.17
C LEU A 133 -4.39 19.13 -57.10
N PRO A 134 -3.84 20.34 -56.81
CA PRO A 134 -2.45 20.63 -57.18
C PRO A 134 -1.63 21.61 -56.29
N SER A 135 -0.31 21.47 -56.48
CA SER A 135 0.87 22.22 -56.01
C SER A 135 0.91 23.75 -56.15
N ILE A 136 1.84 24.41 -55.41
CA ILE A 136 2.86 25.37 -55.93
C ILE A 136 4.00 25.63 -54.90
N GLU A 137 5.06 26.33 -55.30
CA GLU A 137 6.47 26.22 -54.88
C GLU A 137 7.04 27.30 -53.90
N ASN A 138 8.31 27.10 -53.46
CA ASN A 138 9.37 28.09 -53.16
C ASN A 138 9.28 29.01 -51.90
N GLY A 139 10.44 29.34 -51.27
CA GLY A 139 10.51 30.43 -50.25
C GLY A 139 11.67 30.49 -49.21
N ASP A 140 12.92 30.56 -49.65
CA ASP A 140 14.20 30.63 -48.91
C ASP A 140 14.35 31.55 -47.63
N ARG A 141 15.25 31.15 -46.70
CA ARG A 141 16.14 31.93 -45.77
C ARG A 141 15.63 32.83 -44.60
N ALA A 142 16.02 32.48 -43.37
CA ALA A 142 16.74 33.29 -42.33
C ALA A 142 16.79 32.49 -40.99
N PHE A 143 17.78 32.57 -40.08
CA PHE A 143 18.71 33.66 -39.73
C PHE A 143 20.15 33.18 -39.51
N GLN A 144 21.12 34.03 -39.89
CA GLN A 144 22.48 34.04 -39.31
C GLN A 144 22.48 34.91 -38.05
N PHE A 145 23.18 34.51 -36.97
CA PHE A 145 23.66 35.46 -35.95
C PHE A 145 24.90 34.98 -35.16
N LEU A 146 25.94 34.54 -35.87
CA LEU A 146 27.33 34.58 -35.38
C LEU A 146 28.20 35.00 -36.57
N GLY A 147 28.32 36.32 -36.76
CA GLY A 147 29.22 36.95 -37.72
C GLY A 147 30.04 38.03 -37.02
N ASP A 148 31.29 38.18 -37.45
CA ASP A 148 32.21 39.27 -37.12
C ASP A 148 32.56 39.46 -35.63
N GLY A 149 33.24 38.44 -35.07
CA GLY A 149 34.10 38.58 -33.89
C GLY A 149 35.41 37.82 -34.15
N GLN A 150 36.52 38.55 -34.36
CA GLN A 150 37.79 37.96 -34.81
C GLN A 150 38.41 37.04 -33.74
N LEU A 151 38.72 35.80 -34.12
CA LEU A 151 39.74 35.00 -33.46
C LEU A 151 41.14 35.47 -33.94
N PRO A 152 42.19 35.44 -33.10
CA PRO A 152 43.53 35.82 -33.51
C PRO A 152 44.10 34.89 -34.58
N ASP A 153 44.78 35.48 -35.57
CA ASP A 153 45.56 34.75 -36.56
C ASP A 153 46.84 34.17 -35.92
N LEU A 154 47.00 32.85 -35.97
CA LEU A 154 48.22 32.14 -35.58
C LEU A 154 48.87 31.56 -36.83
N GLY A 155 49.53 32.45 -37.58
CA GLY A 155 50.40 32.08 -38.70
C GLY A 155 51.57 31.17 -38.26
N PRO A 156 52.22 30.48 -39.22
CA PRO A 156 53.18 29.43 -38.92
C PRO A 156 54.46 29.99 -38.29
N LEU A 157 54.88 29.37 -37.18
CA LEU A 157 56.21 29.57 -36.59
C LEU A 157 57.14 28.42 -37.01
N GLU A 158 57.92 28.66 -38.07
CA GLU A 158 59.14 27.91 -38.33
C GLU A 158 60.20 28.30 -37.27
N GLY A 159 60.94 27.33 -36.70
CA GLY A 159 61.98 27.65 -35.72
C GLY A 159 62.40 26.51 -34.77
N ASP A 160 63.21 25.58 -35.29
CA ASP A 160 64.21 24.76 -34.58
C ASP A 160 63.89 24.10 -33.21
N SER A 161 63.63 22.78 -33.30
CA SER A 161 64.33 21.70 -32.56
C SER A 161 65.23 22.10 -31.39
N PRO A 162 65.02 21.51 -30.18
CA PRO A 162 65.80 20.29 -29.88
C PRO A 162 64.99 18.99 -29.87
N LEU A 163 65.37 18.08 -30.77
CA LEU A 163 65.06 16.65 -30.73
C LEU A 163 65.95 15.93 -29.70
N GLU A 164 65.45 15.69 -28.49
CA GLU A 164 65.95 14.61 -27.62
C GLU A 164 64.87 14.22 -26.58
N GLY A 165 64.36 12.99 -26.65
CA GLY A 165 63.34 12.47 -25.72
C GLY A 165 62.44 11.35 -26.27
N LEU A 166 62.10 11.39 -27.56
CA LEU A 166 61.24 10.39 -28.23
C LEU A 166 62.01 9.12 -28.68
N GLN A 167 62.78 8.50 -27.77
CA GLN A 167 63.48 7.22 -28.02
C GLN A 167 63.21 6.13 -26.97
N ASN A 168 62.53 6.43 -25.85
CA ASN A 168 62.37 5.47 -24.74
C ASN A 168 61.12 4.58 -24.81
N LEU A 169 60.31 4.64 -25.87
CA LEU A 169 59.16 3.74 -26.06
C LEU A 169 59.49 2.45 -26.84
N GLU A 170 60.59 2.41 -27.59
CA GLU A 170 61.07 1.15 -28.22
C GLU A 170 61.87 0.26 -27.24
N ALA A 171 62.26 0.80 -26.08
CA ALA A 171 63.18 0.17 -25.14
C ALA A 171 62.57 -0.96 -24.30
N MET A 172 61.25 -1.01 -24.10
CA MET A 172 60.60 -2.05 -23.29
C MET A 172 60.27 -3.34 -24.07
N ASN A 173 60.45 -3.35 -25.39
CA ASN A 173 59.98 -4.44 -26.26
C ASN A 173 61.08 -5.48 -26.63
N ARG A 174 62.14 -5.61 -25.81
CA ARG A 174 63.27 -6.53 -26.05
C ARG A 174 63.90 -7.14 -24.79
N MET A 175 63.14 -7.92 -24.02
CA MET A 175 63.75 -8.88 -23.08
C MET A 175 62.82 -10.04 -22.67
N SER A 176 62.63 -11.05 -23.55
CA SER A 176 62.33 -12.44 -23.19
C SER A 176 62.28 -13.38 -24.42
N THR A 177 63.36 -14.15 -24.61
CA THR A 177 63.50 -15.31 -25.50
C THR A 177 64.44 -16.28 -24.77
N GLU A 178 64.23 -17.60 -24.63
CA GLU A 178 63.32 -18.58 -25.26
C GLU A 178 62.77 -19.54 -24.16
N THR A 179 61.73 -20.36 -24.35
CA THR A 179 61.80 -21.73 -24.91
C THR A 179 60.38 -22.40 -24.96
N PRO A 180 60.17 -23.51 -25.71
CA PRO A 180 58.83 -23.79 -26.29
C PRO A 180 58.09 -25.08 -25.83
N ALA A 181 56.75 -24.97 -25.75
CA ALA A 181 55.70 -26.01 -25.89
C ALA A 181 54.33 -25.28 -25.81
N SER A 182 53.22 -25.61 -26.50
CA SER A 182 52.84 -26.67 -27.45
C SER A 182 51.71 -26.11 -28.38
N PRO A 183 50.85 -26.87 -29.12
CA PRO A 183 50.10 -26.30 -30.25
C PRO A 183 48.94 -25.35 -29.87
N SER A 184 48.58 -24.50 -30.84
CA SER A 184 47.61 -23.42 -30.74
C SER A 184 46.20 -23.84 -30.32
N VAL A 185 45.76 -23.38 -29.15
CA VAL A 185 44.34 -23.17 -28.84
C VAL A 185 43.88 -21.89 -29.57
N PRO A 186 42.67 -21.82 -30.14
CA PRO A 186 42.16 -20.60 -30.78
C PRO A 186 42.10 -19.41 -29.83
N LEU A 187 42.16 -18.19 -30.38
CA LEU A 187 42.07 -16.91 -29.66
C LEU A 187 41.00 -16.96 -28.56
N GLN A 188 41.46 -17.00 -27.31
CA GLN A 188 40.61 -17.22 -26.15
C GLN A 188 39.77 -15.97 -25.92
N ARG A 189 38.43 -16.06 -26.09
CA ARG A 189 37.52 -14.94 -25.85
C ARG A 189 37.54 -14.59 -24.36
N LEU A 190 38.32 -13.57 -23.99
CA LEU A 190 38.51 -13.22 -22.58
C LEU A 190 37.24 -12.63 -22.00
N SER A 191 36.68 -13.33 -21.01
CA SER A 191 35.55 -12.89 -20.21
C SER A 191 35.78 -11.51 -19.59
N LEU A 192 34.72 -10.73 -19.42
CA LEU A 192 34.78 -9.46 -18.70
C LEU A 192 34.81 -9.64 -17.17
N ASP A 193 34.30 -10.77 -16.68
CA ASP A 193 34.11 -11.05 -15.25
C ASP A 193 35.27 -11.87 -14.65
N GLN A 194 35.83 -12.80 -15.44
CA GLN A 194 36.94 -13.68 -15.00
C GLN A 194 38.34 -13.04 -15.07
N ARG A 195 38.45 -11.71 -15.31
CA ARG A 195 39.72 -10.97 -15.20
C ARG A 195 39.87 -10.43 -13.75
N PRO A 196 40.65 -11.08 -12.86
CA PRO A 196 40.64 -10.74 -11.42
C PRO A 196 41.18 -9.33 -11.10
N ASP A 197 42.11 -8.87 -11.94
CA ASP A 197 42.86 -7.63 -11.78
C ASP A 197 42.09 -6.38 -12.19
N HIS A 198 41.11 -6.52 -13.08
CA HIS A 198 40.35 -5.42 -13.68
C HIS A 198 38.97 -5.29 -13.04
N PHE A 199 38.45 -4.06 -12.98
CA PHE A 199 37.00 -3.83 -12.92
C PHE A 199 36.53 -3.30 -14.27
N THR A 200 35.31 -3.63 -14.68
CA THR A 200 34.76 -3.30 -16.01
C THR A 200 33.47 -2.50 -15.85
N GLN A 201 33.35 -1.35 -16.52
CA GLN A 201 32.15 -0.50 -16.51
C GLN A 201 31.74 -0.08 -17.93
N LEU A 202 30.44 -0.11 -18.24
CA LEU A 202 29.89 0.40 -19.50
C LEU A 202 30.02 1.92 -19.59
N ILE A 203 30.45 2.42 -20.75
CA ILE A 203 30.50 3.85 -21.06
C ILE A 203 29.20 4.26 -21.75
N GLY A 204 28.37 5.04 -21.06
CA GLY A 204 27.13 5.58 -21.65
C GLY A 204 27.39 6.74 -22.63
N TYR A 205 26.49 6.94 -23.60
CA TYR A 205 26.62 7.94 -24.68
C TYR A 205 26.68 9.42 -24.24
N SER A 206 26.47 9.71 -22.96
CA SER A 206 26.62 11.06 -22.37
C SER A 206 27.86 11.20 -21.48
N ASN A 207 28.78 10.24 -21.52
CA ASN A 207 30.06 10.28 -20.81
C ASN A 207 31.06 11.21 -21.52
N GLU A 208 32.11 11.63 -20.80
CA GLU A 208 33.22 12.42 -21.35
C GLU A 208 34.06 11.63 -22.37
N SER A 209 34.17 10.31 -22.22
CA SER A 209 34.78 9.39 -23.18
C SER A 209 33.74 8.92 -24.21
N ASP A 210 33.25 9.84 -25.06
CA ASP A 210 32.21 9.57 -26.05
C ASP A 210 32.47 8.29 -26.88
N PRO A 211 31.59 7.26 -26.80
CA PRO A 211 31.72 6.03 -27.58
C PRO A 211 31.80 6.22 -29.11
N PHE A 212 31.22 7.28 -29.67
CA PHE A 212 31.35 7.60 -31.10
C PHE A 212 32.73 8.14 -31.46
N CYS A 213 33.37 8.89 -30.55
CA CYS A 213 34.76 9.31 -30.71
C CYS A 213 35.75 8.14 -30.48
N LEU A 214 35.43 7.23 -29.56
CA LEU A 214 36.28 6.07 -29.25
C LEU A 214 36.46 5.11 -30.43
N GLU A 215 35.49 4.96 -31.35
CA GLU A 215 35.63 4.14 -32.57
C GLU A 215 36.94 4.37 -33.35
N HIS A 216 37.45 5.61 -33.30
CA HIS A 216 38.59 6.08 -34.08
C HIS A 216 39.96 5.79 -33.45
N PHE A 217 40.00 5.14 -32.27
CA PHE A 217 41.25 4.79 -31.59
C PHE A 217 41.94 3.54 -32.21
N PRO A 218 43.26 3.39 -32.05
CA PRO A 218 44.02 2.24 -32.56
C PRO A 218 43.90 1.04 -31.62
N TYR A 219 42.83 0.25 -31.77
CA TYR A 219 42.62 -1.01 -31.05
C TYR A 219 43.57 -2.12 -31.51
N ASN A 220 43.90 -3.03 -30.59
CA ASN A 220 44.71 -4.23 -30.82
C ASN A 220 43.85 -5.44 -31.25
N ASP A 221 44.50 -6.59 -31.50
CA ASP A 221 43.85 -7.87 -31.90
C ASP A 221 42.86 -8.45 -30.87
N GLN A 222 42.76 -7.88 -29.66
CA GLN A 222 41.79 -8.25 -28.61
C GLN A 222 40.64 -7.23 -28.50
N GLU A 223 40.58 -6.25 -29.42
CA GLU A 223 39.65 -5.12 -29.42
C GLU A 223 39.81 -4.20 -28.19
N GLU A 224 41.05 -4.04 -27.73
CA GLU A 224 41.45 -3.22 -26.58
C GLU A 224 42.44 -2.11 -26.96
N VAL A 225 42.36 -0.96 -26.30
CA VAL A 225 43.33 0.14 -26.41
C VAL A 225 43.64 0.72 -25.02
N ASP A 226 44.92 0.73 -24.65
CA ASP A 226 45.38 1.30 -23.39
C ASP A 226 45.52 2.83 -23.47
N PHE A 227 45.02 3.52 -22.45
CA PHE A 227 45.16 4.96 -22.28
C PHE A 227 45.52 5.28 -20.83
N PHE A 228 46.82 5.44 -20.57
CA PHE A 228 47.37 5.62 -19.23
C PHE A 228 47.02 4.43 -18.31
N ARG A 229 46.25 4.63 -17.23
CA ARG A 229 45.89 3.62 -16.22
C ARG A 229 44.53 2.94 -16.48
N VAL A 230 43.94 3.15 -17.66
CA VAL A 230 42.68 2.52 -18.08
C VAL A 230 42.84 1.93 -19.48
N THR A 231 42.06 0.89 -19.75
CA THR A 231 41.98 0.19 -21.03
C THR A 231 40.55 0.32 -21.53
N TYR A 232 40.37 0.83 -22.75
CA TYR A 232 39.05 0.86 -23.41
C TYR A 232 38.91 -0.42 -24.23
N ARG A 233 37.80 -1.14 -24.06
CA ARG A 233 37.47 -2.35 -24.84
C ARG A 233 36.20 -2.12 -25.66
N ARG A 234 36.23 -2.47 -26.95
CA ARG A 234 35.05 -2.49 -27.84
C ARG A 234 34.63 -3.94 -28.14
N PHE A 235 33.42 -4.13 -28.66
CA PHE A 235 32.83 -5.47 -28.82
C PHE A 235 32.44 -5.88 -30.25
N ALA A 236 32.55 -4.97 -31.22
CA ALA A 236 32.46 -5.26 -32.65
C ALA A 236 33.44 -4.34 -33.40
N ALA A 237 34.04 -4.79 -34.50
CA ALA A 237 34.81 -3.92 -35.37
C ALA A 237 33.87 -3.06 -36.24
N ARG A 238 34.37 -1.89 -36.65
CA ARG A 238 33.60 -0.82 -37.27
C ARG A 238 32.93 -1.27 -38.59
N GLY A 239 31.63 -1.56 -38.54
CA GLY A 239 30.81 -1.96 -39.67
C GLY A 239 30.53 -3.46 -39.81
N GLU A 240 30.98 -4.31 -38.88
CA GLU A 240 30.70 -5.75 -38.91
C GLU A 240 29.26 -6.11 -38.52
N VAL A 241 28.61 -5.30 -37.67
CA VAL A 241 27.21 -5.50 -37.24
C VAL A 241 26.36 -4.30 -37.69
N PRO A 242 25.65 -4.39 -38.82
CA PRO A 242 24.87 -3.26 -39.34
C PRO A 242 23.71 -2.89 -38.41
N GLY A 243 23.69 -1.63 -37.94
CA GLY A 243 22.54 -1.03 -37.25
C GLY A 243 22.72 -0.76 -35.75
N TYR A 244 23.79 -1.25 -35.11
CA TYR A 244 24.03 -1.01 -33.69
C TYR A 244 24.92 0.22 -33.44
N PRO A 245 24.68 0.99 -32.36
CA PRO A 245 25.55 2.09 -31.93
C PRO A 245 26.90 1.57 -31.37
N PRO A 246 27.96 2.41 -31.35
CA PRO A 246 29.29 1.99 -30.88
C PRO A 246 29.33 1.76 -29.37
N LEU A 247 29.67 0.55 -28.96
CA LEU A 247 29.67 0.12 -27.56
C LEU A 247 31.08 -0.04 -27.01
N HIS A 248 31.37 0.66 -25.91
CA HIS A 248 32.69 0.68 -25.27
C HIS A 248 32.58 0.45 -23.76
N PHE A 249 33.49 -0.35 -23.21
CA PHE A 249 33.66 -0.54 -21.77
C PHE A 249 35.00 0.04 -21.32
N LEU A 250 34.98 0.70 -20.16
CA LEU A 250 36.16 1.14 -19.44
C LEU A 250 36.63 0.02 -18.52
N GLN A 251 37.90 -0.36 -18.60
CA GLN A 251 38.55 -1.26 -17.66
C GLN A 251 39.67 -0.53 -16.92
N SER A 252 39.68 -0.55 -15.60
CA SER A 252 40.78 0.07 -14.82
C SER A 252 41.88 -0.95 -14.55
N GLN A 253 43.13 -0.53 -14.71
CA GLN A 253 44.30 -1.38 -14.51
C GLN A 253 44.62 -1.58 -13.02
N THR A 254 45.37 -2.66 -12.74
CA THR A 254 45.50 -3.29 -11.43
C THR A 254 45.93 -2.36 -10.30
N GLU A 255 46.89 -1.45 -10.51
CA GLU A 255 47.42 -0.57 -9.45
C GLU A 255 46.31 0.26 -8.78
N THR A 256 45.49 0.93 -9.59
CA THR A 256 44.41 1.81 -9.10
C THR A 256 43.32 0.98 -8.42
N ALA A 257 42.98 -0.17 -9.01
CA ALA A 257 41.95 -1.06 -8.49
C ALA A 257 42.38 -1.81 -7.21
N VAL A 258 43.68 -2.05 -6.99
CA VAL A 258 44.21 -2.65 -5.76
C VAL A 258 44.29 -1.63 -4.63
N GLU A 259 44.77 -0.41 -4.90
CA GLU A 259 44.83 0.64 -3.87
C GLU A 259 43.43 1.05 -3.42
N ALA A 260 42.48 1.19 -4.36
CA ALA A 260 41.08 1.46 -4.01
C ALA A 260 40.44 0.29 -3.24
N ARG A 261 40.78 -0.97 -3.53
CA ARG A 261 40.34 -2.14 -2.73
C ARG A 261 40.88 -2.08 -1.30
N ARG A 262 42.18 -1.81 -1.11
CA ARG A 262 42.79 -1.63 0.23
C ARG A 262 42.08 -0.57 1.08
N VAL A 263 41.76 0.58 0.50
CA VAL A 263 41.06 1.66 1.23
C VAL A 263 39.65 1.23 1.68
N ILE A 264 38.95 0.38 0.91
CA ILE A 264 37.68 -0.20 1.34
C ILE A 264 37.88 -1.24 2.46
N ASP A 265 38.89 -2.11 2.35
CA ASP A 265 39.21 -3.12 3.36
C ASP A 265 39.70 -2.52 4.70
N ASP A 266 40.40 -1.38 4.67
CA ASP A 266 40.73 -0.59 5.87
C ASP A 266 39.50 0.08 6.50
N CYS A 267 38.48 0.44 5.69
CA CYS A 267 37.24 1.06 6.16
C CYS A 267 36.20 0.04 6.66
N MET A 268 36.28 -1.22 6.23
CA MET A 268 35.30 -2.27 6.52
C MET A 268 35.98 -3.48 7.18
N SER A 269 35.66 -3.73 8.46
CA SER A 269 36.31 -4.75 9.29
C SER A 269 36.68 -6.04 8.55
N SER A 270 37.98 -6.33 8.54
CA SER A 270 38.62 -7.48 7.91
C SER A 270 38.38 -8.78 8.70
N ASN A 271 37.11 -9.14 8.85
CA ASN A 271 36.74 -10.51 9.16
C ASN A 271 37.17 -11.40 7.99
N ASP A 272 37.75 -12.56 8.27
CA ASP A 272 37.87 -13.61 7.26
C ASP A 272 36.47 -14.21 7.02
N ASP A 273 35.72 -13.56 6.14
CA ASP A 273 34.34 -13.92 5.82
C ASP A 273 34.26 -15.31 5.15
N ARG A 274 35.36 -15.79 4.54
CA ARG A 274 35.47 -17.14 3.95
C ARG A 274 35.66 -18.20 5.04
N GLU A 275 36.61 -18.00 5.95
CA GLU A 275 36.79 -18.87 7.12
C GLU A 275 35.52 -18.87 8.00
N ASN A 276 34.82 -17.73 8.12
CA ASN A 276 33.54 -17.65 8.82
C ASN A 276 32.41 -18.38 8.11
N LEU A 277 32.35 -18.36 6.77
CA LEU A 277 31.41 -19.17 6.00
C LEU A 277 31.65 -20.67 6.23
N GLU A 278 32.91 -21.11 6.16
CA GLU A 278 33.30 -22.52 6.34
C GLU A 278 33.13 -23.03 7.79
N LYS A 279 33.13 -22.15 8.79
CA LYS A 279 32.71 -22.47 10.17
C LYS A 279 31.21 -22.76 10.31
N PHE A 280 30.35 -22.27 9.41
CA PHE A 280 28.91 -22.50 9.45
C PHE A 280 28.43 -23.60 8.48
N VAL A 281 29.14 -23.80 7.37
CA VAL A 281 28.81 -24.80 6.33
C VAL A 281 30.12 -25.40 5.81
N ASP A 282 30.36 -26.69 6.09
CA ASP A 282 31.51 -27.41 5.53
C ASP A 282 31.38 -27.58 4.00
N LYS A 283 32.50 -27.77 3.30
CA LYS A 283 32.53 -27.90 1.83
C LYS A 283 31.57 -28.95 1.28
N THR A 284 31.43 -30.12 1.91
CA THR A 284 30.46 -31.13 1.46
C THR A 284 29.00 -30.71 1.66
N SER A 285 28.69 -30.05 2.78
CA SER A 285 27.35 -29.49 2.99
C SER A 285 27.07 -28.34 2.00
N GLY A 286 28.11 -27.59 1.61
CA GLY A 286 28.05 -26.57 0.56
C GLY A 286 27.69 -27.14 -0.81
N VAL A 287 28.37 -28.21 -1.25
CA VAL A 287 28.07 -28.92 -2.51
C VAL A 287 26.61 -29.40 -2.55
N ALA A 288 26.12 -30.00 -1.46
CA ALA A 288 24.73 -30.45 -1.35
C ALA A 288 23.73 -29.28 -1.36
N LEU A 289 24.04 -28.13 -0.73
CA LEU A 289 23.23 -26.92 -0.82
C LEU A 289 23.22 -26.30 -2.22
N VAL A 290 24.32 -26.39 -2.99
CA VAL A 290 24.35 -25.97 -4.41
C VAL A 290 23.48 -26.90 -5.27
N LYS A 291 23.50 -28.22 -5.04
CA LYS A 291 22.57 -29.16 -5.70
C LYS A 291 21.11 -28.83 -5.40
N LEU A 292 20.76 -28.59 -4.13
CA LEU A 292 19.41 -28.19 -3.72
C LEU A 292 18.99 -26.85 -4.35
N TYR A 293 19.91 -25.90 -4.50
CA TYR A 293 19.65 -24.65 -5.22
C TYR A 293 19.30 -24.91 -6.69
N PHE A 294 20.01 -25.79 -7.39
CA PHE A 294 19.59 -26.20 -8.74
C PHE A 294 18.22 -26.87 -8.71
N ARG A 295 18.02 -27.91 -7.88
CA ARG A 295 16.77 -28.69 -7.83
C ARG A 295 15.52 -27.86 -7.54
N PHE A 296 15.58 -26.88 -6.63
CA PHE A 296 14.38 -26.17 -6.13
C PHE A 296 14.29 -24.68 -6.51
N ILE A 297 15.39 -24.00 -6.84
CA ILE A 297 15.42 -22.53 -6.95
C ILE A 297 15.80 -22.06 -8.36
N PHE A 298 16.70 -22.75 -9.06
CA PHE A 298 17.25 -22.30 -10.35
C PHE A 298 16.21 -22.11 -11.46
N GLU A 299 15.12 -22.90 -11.48
CA GLU A 299 14.01 -22.71 -12.42
C GLU A 299 13.38 -21.31 -12.26
N SER A 300 13.19 -20.87 -11.01
CA SER A 300 12.67 -19.53 -10.70
C SER A 300 13.72 -18.42 -10.83
N LEU A 301 14.97 -18.71 -10.50
CA LEU A 301 16.09 -17.76 -10.48
C LEU A 301 17.31 -18.37 -11.21
N PRO A 302 17.34 -18.38 -12.56
CA PRO A 302 18.38 -19.04 -13.36
C PRO A 302 19.69 -18.22 -13.45
N ILE A 303 20.08 -17.61 -12.34
CA ILE A 303 21.14 -16.59 -12.24
C ILE A 303 22.57 -17.16 -12.22
N LEU A 304 22.74 -18.49 -12.17
CA LEU A 304 24.05 -19.16 -12.25
C LEU A 304 24.32 -19.70 -13.66
N SER A 305 25.58 -19.96 -14.00
CA SER A 305 25.95 -20.66 -15.25
C SER A 305 26.04 -22.16 -15.02
N ARG A 306 25.04 -22.94 -15.47
CA ARG A 306 25.08 -24.42 -15.40
C ARG A 306 26.35 -24.99 -16.06
N SER A 307 26.82 -24.38 -17.15
CA SER A 307 28.02 -24.80 -17.89
C SER A 307 29.32 -24.64 -17.10
N LEU A 308 29.37 -23.75 -16.11
CA LEU A 308 30.51 -23.61 -15.20
C LEU A 308 30.31 -24.42 -13.92
N VAL A 309 29.17 -24.24 -13.25
CA VAL A 309 28.94 -24.80 -11.91
C VAL A 309 28.77 -26.31 -11.94
N LEU A 310 28.14 -26.87 -12.98
CA LEU A 310 27.92 -28.31 -13.09
C LEU A 310 29.10 -29.06 -13.73
N GLN A 311 30.12 -28.34 -14.23
CA GLN A 311 31.36 -28.97 -14.70
C GLN A 311 32.18 -29.53 -13.52
N ASP A 312 32.25 -28.76 -12.42
CA ASP A 312 32.92 -29.14 -11.17
C ASP A 312 32.28 -28.36 -10.01
N ILE A 313 31.39 -29.01 -9.26
CA ILE A 313 30.63 -28.35 -8.18
C ILE A 313 31.52 -28.16 -6.95
N GLU A 314 32.42 -29.11 -6.69
CA GLU A 314 33.47 -29.00 -5.66
C GLU A 314 34.35 -27.77 -5.90
N ALA A 315 34.93 -27.61 -7.10
CA ALA A 315 35.74 -26.45 -7.44
C ALA A 315 34.95 -25.13 -7.40
N PHE A 316 33.68 -25.12 -7.84
CA PHE A 316 32.82 -23.94 -7.67
C PHE A 316 32.62 -23.58 -6.20
N VAL A 317 32.42 -24.56 -5.31
CA VAL A 317 32.31 -24.33 -3.86
C VAL A 317 33.63 -23.83 -3.27
N GLU A 318 34.79 -24.19 -3.80
CA GLU A 318 36.08 -23.66 -3.36
C GLU A 318 36.38 -22.25 -3.89
N GLU A 319 36.16 -21.98 -5.18
CA GLU A 319 36.59 -20.74 -5.85
C GLU A 319 35.56 -19.61 -5.86
N ALA A 320 34.25 -19.90 -5.74
CA ALA A 320 33.23 -18.87 -5.94
C ALA A 320 33.21 -17.79 -4.83
N PRO A 321 32.79 -16.54 -5.15
CA PRO A 321 32.75 -15.45 -4.19
C PRO A 321 31.96 -15.80 -2.92
N THR A 322 32.56 -15.53 -1.75
CA THR A 322 32.00 -15.86 -0.43
C THR A 322 30.57 -15.34 -0.25
N GLY A 323 30.27 -14.12 -0.75
CA GLY A 323 28.93 -13.54 -0.64
C GLY A 323 27.86 -14.27 -1.46
N LEU A 324 28.26 -14.82 -2.60
CA LEU A 324 27.41 -15.60 -3.51
C LEU A 324 27.08 -16.95 -2.87
N LEU A 325 28.10 -17.69 -2.42
CA LEU A 325 27.93 -18.97 -1.74
C LEU A 325 27.09 -18.82 -0.46
N ALA A 326 27.35 -17.80 0.35
CA ALA A 326 26.56 -17.53 1.56
C ALA A 326 25.07 -17.27 1.24
N GLY A 327 24.77 -16.54 0.16
CA GLY A 327 23.40 -16.32 -0.32
C GLY A 327 22.73 -17.59 -0.85
N ILE A 328 23.45 -18.40 -1.64
CA ILE A 328 22.98 -19.70 -2.14
C ILE A 328 22.65 -20.63 -0.96
N TYR A 329 23.58 -20.77 0.00
CA TYR A 329 23.40 -21.63 1.16
C TYR A 329 22.22 -21.17 2.04
N ALA A 330 22.05 -19.87 2.24
CA ALA A 330 20.96 -19.32 3.02
C ALA A 330 19.59 -19.55 2.35
N LEU A 331 19.51 -19.38 1.03
CA LEU A 331 18.27 -19.57 0.26
C LEU A 331 17.93 -21.05 0.03
N ALA A 332 18.93 -21.94 -0.08
CA ALA A 332 18.77 -23.39 -0.19
C ALA A 332 18.51 -24.08 1.17
N SER A 333 18.87 -23.45 2.30
CA SER A 333 18.71 -24.00 3.66
C SER A 333 17.31 -24.55 4.01
N PRO A 334 16.17 -24.00 3.54
CA PRO A 334 14.85 -24.60 3.79
C PRO A 334 14.72 -26.03 3.24
N PHE A 335 15.31 -26.28 2.06
CA PHE A 335 15.20 -27.52 1.27
C PHE A 335 16.15 -28.63 1.74
N THR A 336 16.91 -28.41 2.82
CA THR A 336 17.79 -29.41 3.46
C THR A 336 17.08 -30.69 3.96
N ALA A 337 15.75 -30.78 3.86
CA ALA A 337 15.00 -32.01 4.14
C ALA A 337 14.92 -32.98 2.95
N TRP A 338 15.29 -32.53 1.74
CA TRP A 338 15.29 -33.33 0.49
C TRP A 338 16.69 -33.81 0.08
N ASP A 339 17.64 -33.80 1.00
CA ASP A 339 18.98 -34.40 0.86
C ASP A 339 19.24 -35.30 2.08
N GLU A 340 19.68 -36.54 1.86
CA GLU A 340 19.82 -37.55 2.91
C GLU A 340 20.79 -37.13 4.03
N LYS A 341 21.89 -36.46 3.65
CA LYS A 341 22.96 -36.07 4.57
C LYS A 341 22.59 -34.81 5.35
N LEU A 342 22.03 -33.81 4.66
CA LEU A 342 21.61 -32.54 5.24
C LEU A 342 20.35 -32.70 6.12
N CYS A 343 19.45 -33.63 5.79
CA CYS A 343 18.28 -33.91 6.64
C CYS A 343 18.71 -34.51 7.98
N LEU A 344 19.71 -35.39 7.98
CA LEU A 344 20.30 -35.95 9.20
C LEU A 344 21.11 -34.89 9.98
N SER A 345 21.95 -34.08 9.31
CA SER A 345 22.76 -33.07 10.02
C SER A 345 21.89 -31.96 10.63
N ARG A 346 20.81 -31.54 9.95
CA ARG A 346 19.81 -30.56 10.43
C ARG A 346 19.17 -30.95 11.77
N ALA A 347 19.10 -32.24 12.10
CA ALA A 347 18.56 -32.73 13.38
C ALA A 347 19.50 -32.47 14.58
N TYR A 348 20.80 -32.31 14.33
CA TYR A 348 21.83 -32.11 15.37
C TYR A 348 22.47 -30.72 15.35
N SER A 349 22.59 -30.11 14.17
CA SER A 349 23.18 -28.80 13.96
C SER A 349 22.47 -28.06 12.81
N LYS A 350 21.70 -27.02 13.14
CA LYS A 350 21.10 -26.12 12.14
C LYS A 350 22.09 -24.99 11.81
N PRO A 351 22.46 -24.75 10.54
CA PRO A 351 23.30 -23.60 10.17
C PRO A 351 22.60 -22.28 10.50
N ASN A 352 23.39 -21.27 10.88
CA ASN A 352 22.87 -19.96 11.25
C ASN A 352 22.57 -19.12 9.99
N ILE A 353 21.33 -19.20 9.52
CA ILE A 353 20.84 -18.49 8.32
C ILE A 353 21.05 -16.97 8.42
N ASP A 354 20.88 -16.37 9.60
CA ASP A 354 21.09 -14.93 9.81
C ASP A 354 22.57 -14.55 9.68
N ALA A 355 23.49 -15.45 10.08
CA ALA A 355 24.92 -15.27 9.87
C ALA A 355 25.32 -15.41 8.40
N LEU A 356 24.72 -16.35 7.66
CA LEU A 356 24.93 -16.48 6.22
C LEU A 356 24.45 -15.23 5.46
N TRP A 357 23.26 -14.70 5.76
CA TRP A 357 22.80 -13.43 5.18
C TRP A 357 23.67 -12.24 5.57
N LYS A 358 24.19 -12.19 6.81
CA LYS A 358 25.16 -11.17 7.24
C LYS A 358 26.46 -11.23 6.43
N ILE A 359 27.01 -12.43 6.18
CA ILE A 359 28.18 -12.62 5.33
C ILE A 359 27.88 -12.14 3.90
N SER A 360 26.77 -12.60 3.31
CA SER A 360 26.34 -12.22 1.96
C SER A 360 26.19 -10.69 1.80
N TYR A 361 25.55 -10.02 2.76
CA TYR A 361 25.41 -8.56 2.76
C TYR A 361 26.75 -7.83 2.98
N THR A 362 27.63 -8.33 3.85
CA THR A 362 28.96 -7.72 4.08
C THR A 362 29.84 -7.81 2.82
N CYS A 363 29.82 -8.96 2.14
CA CYS A 363 30.49 -9.11 0.84
C CYS A 363 29.89 -8.18 -0.22
N LEU A 364 28.56 -8.07 -0.31
CA LEU A 364 27.90 -7.14 -1.24
C LEU A 364 28.43 -5.71 -1.06
N GLN A 365 28.50 -5.21 0.18
CA GLN A 365 28.97 -3.83 0.44
C GLN A 365 30.41 -3.59 -0.04
N ARG A 366 31.31 -4.58 0.02
CA ARG A 366 32.66 -4.45 -0.60
C ARG A 366 32.58 -4.50 -2.14
N GLU A 367 31.77 -5.40 -2.70
CA GLU A 367 31.59 -5.56 -4.15
C GLU A 367 30.93 -4.35 -4.84
N LEU A 368 30.15 -3.51 -4.14
CA LEU A 368 29.54 -2.29 -4.72
C LEU A 368 30.57 -1.32 -5.34
N HIS A 369 31.82 -1.36 -4.87
CA HIS A 369 32.90 -0.51 -5.39
C HIS A 369 33.59 -1.08 -6.63
N PHE A 370 33.46 -2.39 -6.87
CA PHE A 370 34.11 -3.14 -7.96
C PHE A 370 33.15 -4.21 -8.50
N PRO A 371 32.00 -3.80 -9.06
CA PRO A 371 30.91 -4.73 -9.37
C PRO A 371 31.30 -5.78 -10.40
N ARG A 372 30.67 -6.95 -10.26
CA ARG A 372 30.82 -8.16 -11.08
C ARG A 372 29.46 -8.81 -11.32
N LEU A 373 29.40 -9.84 -12.16
CA LEU A 373 28.20 -10.66 -12.33
C LEU A 373 27.81 -11.32 -10.99
N SER A 374 28.78 -11.67 -10.13
CA SER A 374 28.56 -12.10 -8.75
C SER A 374 27.76 -11.10 -7.92
N THR A 375 28.03 -9.81 -8.09
CA THR A 375 27.40 -8.75 -7.31
C THR A 375 25.90 -8.69 -7.60
N ILE A 376 25.50 -8.85 -8.88
CA ILE A 376 24.10 -8.91 -9.31
C ILE A 376 23.43 -10.20 -8.82
N GLN A 377 24.12 -11.34 -8.87
CA GLN A 377 23.62 -12.60 -8.28
C GLN A 377 23.35 -12.44 -6.77
N ILE A 378 24.27 -11.81 -6.03
CA ILE A 378 24.15 -11.52 -4.60
C ILE A 378 22.98 -10.57 -4.31
N PHE A 379 22.78 -9.51 -5.11
CA PHE A 379 21.60 -8.65 -5.01
C PHE A 379 20.30 -9.45 -5.15
N ILE A 380 20.17 -10.30 -6.17
CA ILE A 380 18.94 -11.09 -6.42
C ILE A 380 18.67 -12.07 -5.29
N LEU A 381 19.71 -12.73 -4.76
CA LEU A 381 19.61 -13.62 -3.59
C LEU A 381 19.17 -12.86 -2.32
N LEU A 382 19.76 -11.69 -2.03
CA LEU A 382 19.42 -10.86 -0.87
C LEU A 382 18.03 -10.22 -0.98
N ILE A 383 17.56 -9.87 -2.19
CA ILE A 383 16.18 -9.41 -2.40
C ILE A 383 15.18 -10.56 -2.17
N ASN A 384 15.61 -11.81 -2.32
CA ASN A 384 14.81 -13.01 -2.03
C ASN A 384 14.91 -13.52 -0.57
N HIS A 385 15.62 -12.82 0.31
CA HIS A 385 15.63 -13.10 1.75
C HIS A 385 14.25 -12.85 2.39
N MET A 386 13.68 -13.90 3.01
CA MET A 386 12.48 -13.80 3.85
C MET A 386 12.85 -13.53 5.33
N PRO A 387 12.61 -12.33 5.88
CA PRO A 387 12.78 -12.08 7.32
C PRO A 387 11.69 -12.82 8.12
N PHE A 388 12.05 -13.30 9.31
CA PHE A 388 11.21 -14.19 10.14
C PHE A 388 9.92 -13.56 10.69
N ASP A 389 9.75 -12.24 10.68
CA ASP A 389 8.51 -11.60 11.13
C ASP A 389 7.48 -11.54 10.00
N THR A 390 6.36 -12.23 10.22
CA THR A 390 5.27 -12.33 9.25
C THR A 390 4.27 -11.17 9.30
N ALA A 391 4.35 -10.30 10.31
CA ALA A 391 3.45 -9.18 10.56
C ALA A 391 4.04 -7.79 10.23
N VAL A 392 5.34 -7.70 9.93
CA VAL A 392 6.03 -6.43 9.64
C VAL A 392 5.83 -5.98 8.19
N VAL A 393 5.49 -4.71 7.99
CA VAL A 393 5.44 -4.04 6.67
C VAL A 393 6.84 -4.00 6.06
N GLU A 394 6.95 -4.33 4.77
CA GLU A 394 8.26 -4.46 4.13
C GLU A 394 9.10 -3.18 4.21
N SER A 395 10.37 -3.35 4.59
CA SER A 395 11.29 -2.24 4.82
C SER A 395 11.62 -1.52 3.50
N PRO A 396 11.67 -0.17 3.48
CA PRO A 396 12.18 0.62 2.34
C PRO A 396 13.59 0.23 1.88
N PHE A 397 14.32 -0.52 2.70
CA PHE A 397 15.56 -1.19 2.33
C PHE A 397 15.42 -2.04 1.05
N PHE A 398 14.39 -2.88 0.91
CA PHE A 398 14.28 -3.80 -0.24
C PHE A 398 14.05 -3.05 -1.57
N TRP A 399 13.24 -1.99 -1.57
CA TRP A 399 13.13 -1.09 -2.73
C TRP A 399 14.44 -0.37 -3.04
N SER A 400 15.16 0.09 -2.01
CA SER A 400 16.47 0.73 -2.19
C SER A 400 17.51 -0.24 -2.75
N LEU A 401 17.47 -1.51 -2.31
CA LEU A 401 18.33 -2.59 -2.75
C LEU A 401 18.06 -2.96 -4.22
N ALA A 402 16.78 -3.01 -4.64
CA ALA A 402 16.39 -3.21 -6.04
C ALA A 402 16.82 -2.05 -6.95
N ALA A 403 16.68 -0.80 -6.49
CA ALA A 403 17.16 0.38 -7.22
C ALA A 403 18.70 0.37 -7.40
N SER A 404 19.46 0.00 -6.36
CA SER A 404 20.91 -0.18 -6.45
C SER A 404 21.31 -1.34 -7.37
N MET A 405 20.57 -2.45 -7.33
CA MET A 405 20.77 -3.58 -8.24
C MET A 405 20.62 -3.16 -9.71
N LEU A 406 19.58 -2.40 -10.05
CA LEU A 406 19.38 -1.88 -11.40
C LEU A 406 20.53 -0.96 -11.84
N ALA A 407 20.95 -0.03 -10.98
CA ALA A 407 22.07 0.87 -11.27
C ALA A 407 23.39 0.11 -11.50
N MET A 408 23.66 -0.96 -10.73
CA MET A 408 24.83 -1.82 -10.92
C MET A 408 24.71 -2.69 -12.18
N ALA A 409 23.51 -3.16 -12.53
CA ALA A 409 23.26 -3.89 -13.77
C ALA A 409 23.53 -3.03 -15.01
N GLN A 410 23.11 -1.75 -14.99
CA GLN A 410 23.44 -0.77 -16.02
C GLN A 410 24.94 -0.45 -16.05
N ALA A 411 25.60 -0.31 -14.89
CA ALA A 411 27.05 -0.10 -14.82
C ALA A 411 27.86 -1.27 -15.42
N LEU A 412 27.37 -2.51 -15.27
CA LEU A 412 27.95 -3.72 -15.87
C LEU A 412 27.55 -3.95 -17.35
N GLY A 413 26.75 -3.04 -17.92
CA GLY A 413 26.21 -3.14 -19.27
C GLY A 413 25.31 -4.34 -19.51
N LEU A 414 24.58 -4.80 -18.49
CA LEU A 414 23.58 -5.86 -18.65
C LEU A 414 22.33 -5.38 -19.40
N ASN A 415 22.11 -4.07 -19.49
CA ASN A 415 20.99 -3.46 -20.21
C ASN A 415 21.17 -3.43 -21.74
N VAL A 416 22.30 -3.91 -22.27
CA VAL A 416 22.59 -3.95 -23.71
C VAL A 416 22.72 -5.41 -24.16
N ASP A 417 22.10 -5.80 -25.28
CA ASP A 417 22.08 -7.19 -25.73
C ASP A 417 23.52 -7.68 -26.05
N PRO A 418 24.04 -8.72 -25.36
CA PRO A 418 25.37 -9.26 -25.60
C PRO A 418 25.47 -10.14 -26.86
N THR A 419 24.40 -10.25 -27.65
CA THR A 419 24.39 -10.97 -28.92
C THR A 419 25.43 -10.39 -29.89
N GLY A 420 26.29 -11.27 -30.41
CA GLY A 420 27.39 -10.87 -31.32
C GLY A 420 28.66 -10.35 -30.64
N TRP A 421 28.66 -10.06 -29.34
CA TRP A 421 29.85 -9.61 -28.63
C TRP A 421 30.94 -10.69 -28.62
N ASN A 422 32.22 -10.27 -28.67
CA ASN A 422 33.37 -11.16 -28.55
C ASN A 422 33.60 -11.67 -27.11
N LEU A 423 32.67 -12.51 -26.62
CA LEU A 423 32.63 -13.13 -25.30
C LEU A 423 32.46 -14.67 -25.37
N PRO A 424 32.75 -15.40 -24.28
CA PRO A 424 32.36 -16.79 -24.12
C PRO A 424 30.82 -16.96 -24.24
N PRO A 425 30.32 -18.00 -24.93
CA PRO A 425 28.88 -18.22 -25.06
C PRO A 425 28.14 -18.33 -23.72
N TRP A 426 28.75 -18.96 -22.71
CA TRP A 426 28.17 -19.05 -21.37
C TRP A 426 27.97 -17.67 -20.71
N GLU A 427 28.85 -16.69 -20.98
CA GLU A 427 28.74 -15.34 -20.41
C GLU A 427 27.64 -14.54 -21.11
N ILE A 428 27.52 -14.66 -22.44
CA ILE A 428 26.44 -14.06 -23.22
C ILE A 428 25.07 -14.55 -22.71
N ARG A 429 24.90 -15.87 -22.58
CA ARG A 429 23.69 -16.49 -22.01
C ARG A 429 23.44 -16.02 -20.56
N LEU A 430 24.49 -15.98 -19.72
CA LEU A 430 24.37 -15.55 -18.33
C LEU A 430 23.97 -14.07 -18.19
N ARG A 431 24.57 -13.17 -18.98
CA ARG A 431 24.25 -11.73 -18.99
C ARG A 431 22.77 -11.50 -19.35
N ARG A 432 22.27 -12.19 -20.38
CA ARG A 432 20.85 -12.13 -20.80
C ARG A 432 19.92 -12.61 -19.68
N ARG A 433 20.20 -13.77 -19.04
CA ARG A 433 19.39 -14.24 -17.90
C ARG A 433 19.47 -13.32 -16.68
N LEU A 434 20.64 -12.74 -16.37
CA LEU A 434 20.81 -11.80 -15.26
C LEU A 434 20.05 -10.48 -15.50
N TRP A 435 20.09 -9.93 -16.70
CA TRP A 435 19.29 -8.75 -17.05
C TRP A 435 17.79 -9.00 -16.84
N TRP A 436 17.28 -10.09 -17.41
CA TRP A 436 15.86 -10.42 -17.28
C TRP A 436 15.46 -10.73 -15.84
N ALA A 437 16.35 -11.31 -15.02
CA ALA A 437 16.09 -11.47 -13.59
C ALA A 437 16.03 -10.13 -12.83
N VAL A 438 16.90 -9.16 -13.20
CA VAL A 438 16.82 -7.77 -12.69
C VAL A 438 15.51 -7.09 -13.12
N VAL A 439 15.08 -7.26 -14.37
CA VAL A 439 13.81 -6.72 -14.89
C VAL A 439 12.60 -7.31 -14.16
N VAL A 440 12.58 -8.64 -13.92
CA VAL A 440 11.56 -9.33 -13.13
C VAL A 440 11.53 -8.79 -11.70
N GLU A 441 12.61 -8.94 -10.94
CA GLU A 441 12.69 -8.51 -9.54
C GLU A 441 12.31 -7.03 -9.37
N HIS A 442 12.94 -6.13 -10.12
CA HIS A 442 12.68 -4.69 -9.99
C HIS A 442 11.23 -4.31 -10.34
N THR A 443 10.65 -4.94 -11.37
CA THR A 443 9.26 -4.68 -11.76
C THR A 443 8.28 -5.15 -10.69
N TRP A 444 8.41 -6.39 -10.22
CA TRP A 444 7.48 -6.92 -9.21
C TRP A 444 7.68 -6.24 -7.85
N ARG A 445 8.92 -5.87 -7.47
CA ARG A 445 9.18 -5.00 -6.31
C ARG A 445 8.56 -3.60 -6.48
N SER A 446 8.60 -3.00 -7.66
CA SER A 446 7.94 -1.71 -7.93
C SER A 446 6.42 -1.82 -7.80
N ILE A 447 5.81 -2.90 -8.30
CA ILE A 447 4.37 -3.18 -8.20
C ILE A 447 3.95 -3.32 -6.74
N THR A 448 4.64 -4.16 -5.97
CA THR A 448 4.26 -4.47 -4.58
C THR A 448 4.47 -3.30 -3.62
N HIS A 449 5.50 -2.48 -3.84
CA HIS A 449 5.75 -1.25 -3.07
C HIS A 449 4.92 -0.04 -3.54
N GLY A 450 4.09 -0.18 -4.58
CA GLY A 450 3.29 0.91 -5.15
C GLY A 450 4.13 2.05 -5.74
N ARG A 451 5.32 1.73 -6.28
CA ARG A 451 6.27 2.71 -6.85
C ARG A 451 6.13 2.78 -8.37
N SER A 452 6.65 3.86 -8.95
CA SER A 452 6.91 3.91 -10.39
C SER A 452 8.20 3.15 -10.69
N SER A 453 8.21 2.32 -11.73
CA SER A 453 9.43 1.64 -12.17
C SER A 453 10.48 2.66 -12.60
N MET A 454 11.75 2.30 -12.41
CA MET A 454 12.90 3.05 -12.91
C MET A 454 13.41 2.53 -14.26
N LEU A 455 12.83 1.45 -14.78
CA LEU A 455 13.05 0.97 -16.14
C LEU A 455 12.14 1.75 -17.11
N HIS A 456 12.72 2.45 -18.07
CA HIS A 456 12.01 2.87 -19.28
C HIS A 456 12.33 1.93 -20.45
N ASP A 457 11.42 1.81 -21.42
CA ASP A 457 11.61 0.98 -22.61
C ASP A 457 12.78 1.49 -23.50
N ASP A 458 13.21 2.74 -23.33
CA ASP A 458 14.28 3.36 -24.11
C ASP A 458 15.68 3.16 -23.49
N ASP A 459 15.78 2.59 -22.28
CA ASP A 459 17.03 2.47 -21.50
C ASP A 459 17.80 1.14 -21.73
N TRP A 460 17.24 0.23 -22.55
CA TRP A 460 17.75 -1.14 -22.77
C TRP A 460 17.24 -1.74 -24.09
N ASP A 461 17.98 -2.70 -24.66
CA ASP A 461 17.63 -3.36 -25.93
C ASP A 461 17.69 -4.91 -25.90
N VAL A 462 17.97 -5.51 -24.74
CA VAL A 462 18.13 -6.97 -24.57
C VAL A 462 16.89 -7.75 -25.04
N SER A 463 17.07 -8.62 -26.02
CA SER A 463 16.00 -9.49 -26.54
C SER A 463 15.41 -10.41 -25.44
N PRO A 464 14.14 -10.83 -25.55
CA PRO A 464 13.56 -11.82 -24.65
C PRO A 464 14.40 -13.10 -24.51
N PRO A 465 14.35 -13.78 -23.35
CA PRO A 465 15.07 -15.04 -23.15
C PRO A 465 14.45 -16.15 -24.00
N THR A 466 15.30 -17.06 -24.46
CA THR A 466 14.97 -18.19 -25.33
C THR A 466 15.46 -19.51 -24.70
N PRO A 467 15.00 -20.69 -25.14
CA PRO A 467 15.56 -21.96 -24.64
C PRO A 467 17.09 -22.07 -24.83
N ASP A 468 17.63 -21.47 -25.89
CA ASP A 468 19.07 -21.39 -26.15
C ASP A 468 19.85 -20.68 -25.03
N ASP A 469 19.23 -19.73 -24.33
CA ASP A 469 19.81 -19.04 -23.17
C ASP A 469 20.03 -19.97 -21.95
N PHE A 470 19.51 -21.20 -21.97
CA PHE A 470 19.59 -22.17 -20.85
C PHE A 470 20.44 -23.41 -21.17
N VAL A 471 20.95 -23.51 -22.40
CA VAL A 471 21.76 -24.65 -22.86
C VAL A 471 23.05 -24.79 -22.06
N VAL A 472 23.41 -26.05 -21.77
CA VAL A 472 24.66 -26.43 -21.12
C VAL A 472 25.66 -26.87 -22.19
N ASP A 473 26.86 -26.29 -22.21
CA ASP A 473 27.90 -26.66 -23.17
C ASP A 473 28.35 -28.13 -22.97
N SER A 474 28.62 -28.85 -24.06
CA SER A 474 28.63 -30.33 -24.15
C SER A 474 29.76 -31.08 -23.40
N ASN A 475 30.52 -30.39 -22.55
CA ASN A 475 31.62 -30.97 -21.75
C ASN A 475 31.17 -31.44 -20.36
N VAL A 476 29.93 -31.15 -19.96
CA VAL A 476 29.36 -31.57 -18.67
C VAL A 476 28.81 -33.00 -18.79
N GLY A 477 29.20 -33.88 -17.87
CA GLY A 477 28.70 -35.27 -17.82
C GLY A 477 27.24 -35.36 -17.36
N PRO A 478 26.58 -36.52 -17.53
CA PRO A 478 25.23 -36.73 -17.01
C PRO A 478 25.25 -36.67 -15.47
N LEU A 479 24.55 -35.67 -14.94
CA LEU A 479 24.25 -35.54 -13.52
C LEU A 479 22.80 -36.00 -13.29
N ASP A 480 22.62 -37.27 -12.97
CA ASP A 480 21.31 -37.92 -12.81
C ASP A 480 20.44 -37.34 -11.67
N ASP A 481 20.97 -36.38 -10.91
CA ASP A 481 20.50 -35.94 -9.58
C ASP A 481 20.14 -34.42 -9.52
N THR A 482 20.40 -33.65 -10.59
CA THR A 482 20.05 -32.21 -10.64
C THR A 482 18.71 -31.90 -11.33
N GLY A 483 18.05 -32.93 -11.87
CA GLY A 483 16.71 -32.86 -12.46
C GLY A 483 16.67 -32.28 -13.89
N HIS A 484 15.68 -32.71 -14.67
CA HIS A 484 15.30 -32.00 -15.89
C HIS A 484 14.63 -30.67 -15.50
N GLN A 485 15.23 -29.55 -15.90
CA GLN A 485 14.68 -28.22 -15.63
C GLN A 485 14.24 -27.56 -16.94
N ASP A 486 12.97 -27.19 -16.97
CA ASP A 486 12.31 -26.54 -18.09
C ASP A 486 12.62 -25.01 -18.06
N PRO A 487 13.13 -24.40 -19.15
CA PRO A 487 13.31 -22.95 -19.22
C PRO A 487 11.98 -22.17 -19.25
N ASP A 488 10.85 -22.82 -19.58
CA ASP A 488 9.58 -22.17 -19.89
C ASP A 488 9.05 -21.31 -18.73
N TYR A 489 9.23 -21.72 -17.47
CA TYR A 489 8.82 -20.91 -16.32
C TYR A 489 9.39 -19.48 -16.39
N PHE A 490 10.71 -19.35 -16.59
CA PHE A 490 11.36 -18.04 -16.56
C PHE A 490 11.04 -17.24 -17.82
N ILE A 491 10.95 -17.90 -18.98
CA ILE A 491 10.57 -17.28 -20.25
C ILE A 491 9.15 -16.69 -20.15
N HIS A 492 8.18 -17.46 -19.64
CA HIS A 492 6.81 -17.00 -19.44
C HIS A 492 6.71 -15.91 -18.37
N MET A 493 7.51 -15.98 -17.28
CA MET A 493 7.57 -14.90 -16.28
C MET A 493 8.13 -13.60 -16.85
N CYS A 494 9.13 -13.66 -17.73
CA CYS A 494 9.68 -12.48 -18.41
C CYS A 494 8.65 -11.86 -19.36
N SER A 495 7.96 -12.68 -20.16
CA SER A 495 6.87 -12.24 -21.04
C SER A 495 5.73 -11.56 -20.26
N LEU A 496 5.29 -12.18 -19.15
CA LEU A 496 4.28 -11.62 -18.26
C LEU A 496 4.74 -10.30 -17.62
N THR A 497 6.01 -10.22 -17.23
CA THR A 497 6.60 -8.99 -16.66
C THR A 497 6.55 -7.83 -17.65
N GLY A 498 6.80 -8.06 -18.95
CA GLY A 498 6.62 -7.05 -19.99
C GLY A 498 5.17 -6.55 -20.13
N ILE A 499 4.19 -7.45 -20.02
CA ILE A 499 2.76 -7.08 -19.97
C ILE A 499 2.48 -6.22 -18.73
N SER A 500 3.01 -6.60 -17.57
CA SER A 500 2.88 -5.89 -16.30
C SER A 500 3.50 -4.48 -16.34
N MET A 501 4.69 -4.31 -16.92
CA MET A 501 5.31 -3.00 -17.15
C MET A 501 4.41 -2.09 -18.01
N SER A 502 3.83 -2.63 -19.08
CA SER A 502 2.90 -1.89 -19.95
C SER A 502 1.63 -1.45 -19.20
N VAL A 503 1.04 -2.33 -18.38
CA VAL A 503 -0.12 -2.02 -17.51
C VAL A 503 0.24 -0.91 -16.51
N CYS A 504 1.38 -1.02 -15.83
CA CYS A 504 1.84 -0.04 -14.85
C CYS A 504 2.10 1.34 -15.49
N ARG A 505 2.82 1.41 -16.61
CA ARG A 505 3.08 2.67 -17.32
C ARG A 505 1.79 3.34 -17.79
N ARG A 506 0.85 2.55 -18.33
CA ARG A 506 -0.44 3.03 -18.88
C ARG A 506 -1.39 3.55 -17.82
N PHE A 507 -1.53 2.87 -16.68
CA PHE A 507 -2.60 3.16 -15.70
C PHE A 507 -2.13 3.67 -14.33
N PHE A 508 -0.87 3.43 -13.96
CA PHE A 508 -0.33 3.69 -12.60
C PHE A 508 0.84 4.67 -12.57
N SER A 509 1.39 5.09 -13.71
CA SER A 509 2.32 6.21 -13.76
C SER A 509 1.68 7.48 -13.20
N LEU A 510 2.46 8.32 -12.51
CA LEU A 510 1.94 9.57 -11.91
C LEU A 510 1.19 10.46 -12.92
N ARG A 511 1.62 10.46 -14.20
CA ARG A 511 0.95 11.20 -15.28
C ARG A 511 -0.40 10.62 -15.69
N ALA A 512 -0.59 9.29 -15.60
CA ALA A 512 -1.88 8.64 -15.84
C ALA A 512 -2.83 8.88 -14.67
N VAL A 513 -2.38 8.62 -13.43
CA VAL A 513 -3.18 8.80 -12.21
C VAL A 513 -3.63 10.26 -12.01
N SER A 514 -2.79 11.24 -12.36
CA SER A 514 -3.12 12.67 -12.22
C SER A 514 -4.09 13.23 -13.26
N ARG A 515 -4.55 12.42 -14.23
CA ARG A 515 -5.49 12.85 -15.28
C ARG A 515 -6.87 12.24 -15.00
N PRO A 516 -7.93 13.04 -14.85
CA PRO A 516 -9.29 12.53 -14.94
C PRO A 516 -9.50 11.85 -16.31
N GLN A 517 -9.94 10.61 -16.30
CA GLN A 517 -10.27 9.83 -17.50
C GLN A 517 -11.68 9.25 -17.34
N ALA A 518 -12.47 9.27 -18.40
CA ALA A 518 -13.77 8.61 -18.43
C ALA A 518 -13.60 7.08 -18.37
N LEU A 519 -14.60 6.39 -17.79
CA LEU A 519 -14.59 4.93 -17.65
C LEU A 519 -14.42 4.24 -19.00
N ASP A 520 -15.15 4.69 -20.03
CA ASP A 520 -15.13 4.02 -21.33
C ASP A 520 -13.78 4.20 -22.04
N THR A 521 -13.13 5.35 -21.88
CA THR A 521 -11.74 5.56 -22.33
C THR A 521 -10.75 4.61 -21.63
N LEU A 522 -10.95 4.34 -20.34
CA LEU A 522 -10.14 3.38 -19.59
C LEU A 522 -10.44 1.94 -20.02
N ILE A 523 -11.69 1.60 -20.36
CA ILE A 523 -12.08 0.29 -20.90
C ILE A 523 -11.42 0.05 -22.26
N GLU A 524 -11.47 1.01 -23.18
CA GLU A 524 -10.77 0.92 -24.48
C GLU A 524 -9.26 0.73 -24.28
N GLN A 525 -8.63 1.54 -23.41
CA GLN A 525 -7.21 1.41 -23.07
C GLN A 525 -6.86 0.05 -22.42
N ALA A 526 -7.83 -0.63 -21.80
CA ALA A 526 -7.68 -1.92 -21.14
C ALA A 526 -7.96 -3.13 -22.05
N ARG A 527 -8.57 -2.96 -23.24
CA ARG A 527 -8.80 -4.08 -24.19
C ARG A 527 -7.50 -4.77 -24.57
N GLY A 528 -6.53 -4.03 -25.11
CA GLY A 528 -5.23 -4.57 -25.52
C GLY A 528 -4.47 -5.29 -24.38
N PRO A 529 -4.31 -4.68 -23.19
CA PRO A 529 -3.69 -5.36 -22.05
C PRO A 529 -4.45 -6.59 -21.54
N ARG A 530 -5.80 -6.61 -21.59
CA ARG A 530 -6.58 -7.82 -21.26
C ARG A 530 -6.40 -8.92 -22.29
N GLN A 531 -6.37 -8.57 -23.58
CA GLN A 531 -6.13 -9.54 -24.65
C GLN A 531 -4.76 -10.19 -24.46
N LYS A 532 -3.68 -9.39 -24.31
CA LYS A 532 -2.33 -9.92 -24.06
C LYS A 532 -2.21 -10.85 -22.85
N LEU A 533 -3.02 -10.66 -21.81
CA LEU A 533 -3.06 -11.57 -20.66
C LEU A 533 -3.77 -12.90 -21.01
N LEU A 534 -4.90 -12.85 -21.72
CA LEU A 534 -5.57 -14.05 -22.22
C LEU A 534 -4.68 -14.80 -23.22
N ASP A 535 -4.09 -14.10 -24.19
CA ASP A 535 -3.12 -14.65 -25.15
C ASP A 535 -1.96 -15.37 -24.43
N TRP A 536 -1.42 -14.76 -23.36
CA TRP A 536 -0.32 -15.34 -22.58
C TRP A 536 -0.74 -16.60 -21.79
N LEU A 537 -1.99 -16.68 -21.33
CA LEU A 537 -2.53 -17.86 -20.64
C LEU A 537 -2.92 -18.98 -21.62
N GLU A 538 -3.45 -18.63 -22.79
CA GLU A 538 -3.81 -19.60 -23.85
C GLU A 538 -2.57 -20.19 -24.55
N ASN A 539 -1.44 -19.48 -24.54
CA ASN A 539 -0.14 -19.95 -25.04
C ASN A 539 0.79 -20.48 -23.94
N LEU A 540 0.27 -20.88 -22.77
CA LEU A 540 1.07 -21.53 -21.73
C LEU A 540 1.36 -23.00 -22.12
N PRO A 541 2.62 -23.50 -22.05
CA PRO A 541 2.96 -24.88 -22.37
C PRO A 541 2.45 -25.85 -21.30
N GLU A 542 2.14 -27.10 -21.69
CA GLU A 542 1.56 -28.12 -20.79
C GLU A 542 2.41 -28.43 -19.55
N SER A 543 3.72 -28.18 -19.59
CA SER A 543 4.64 -28.31 -18.45
C SER A 543 4.33 -27.35 -17.30
N LEU A 544 3.75 -26.18 -17.60
CA LEU A 544 3.35 -25.15 -16.65
C LEU A 544 1.86 -25.21 -16.26
N HIS A 545 1.08 -26.14 -16.81
CA HIS A 545 -0.35 -26.27 -16.50
C HIS A 545 -0.57 -26.92 -15.14
N ILE A 546 -1.28 -26.23 -14.24
CA ILE A 546 -1.65 -26.77 -12.92
C ILE A 546 -2.82 -27.74 -13.06
N GLN A 547 -2.48 -29.02 -13.27
CA GLN A 547 -3.42 -30.12 -13.29
C GLN A 547 -3.86 -30.46 -11.85
N PRO A 548 -5.14 -30.81 -11.61
CA PRO A 548 -5.54 -31.40 -10.34
C PRO A 548 -4.86 -32.77 -10.18
N ALA A 549 -4.30 -33.04 -9.00
CA ALA A 549 -3.64 -34.31 -8.72
C ALA A 549 -4.58 -35.50 -8.98
N ALA A 550 -4.13 -36.46 -9.79
CA ALA A 550 -4.86 -37.70 -10.02
C ALA A 550 -4.77 -38.60 -8.79
N ASP A 551 -5.90 -39.14 -8.33
CA ASP A 551 -6.01 -39.88 -7.06
C ASP A 551 -5.10 -41.14 -6.97
N ASP A 552 -4.65 -41.68 -8.10
CA ASP A 552 -3.81 -42.88 -8.22
C ASP A 552 -2.36 -42.60 -8.72
N ALA A 553 -1.91 -41.34 -8.78
CA ALA A 553 -0.52 -41.04 -9.13
C ALA A 553 0.43 -41.41 -7.96
N GLU A 554 1.47 -42.21 -8.23
CA GLU A 554 2.60 -42.31 -7.30
C GLU A 554 3.22 -40.93 -7.09
N ALA A 555 3.79 -40.70 -5.90
CA ALA A 555 4.26 -39.38 -5.49
C ALA A 555 5.43 -38.89 -6.35
N ASP A 556 5.12 -38.13 -7.40
CA ASP A 556 6.08 -37.41 -8.22
C ASP A 556 6.87 -36.42 -7.34
N ASP A 557 8.16 -36.70 -7.18
CA ASP A 557 9.09 -35.95 -6.33
C ASP A 557 9.53 -34.61 -6.99
N SER A 558 8.91 -34.26 -8.13
CA SER A 558 9.03 -32.96 -8.79
C SER A 558 8.13 -31.91 -8.11
N VAL A 559 8.73 -31.16 -7.19
CA VAL A 559 8.08 -30.05 -6.46
C VAL A 559 8.00 -28.82 -7.37
N LYS A 560 6.93 -28.71 -8.16
CA LYS A 560 6.76 -27.69 -9.20
C LYS A 560 6.52 -26.28 -8.62
N SER A 561 7.34 -25.31 -9.01
CA SER A 561 7.32 -23.91 -8.51
C SER A 561 6.26 -23.03 -9.19
N HIS A 562 5.62 -23.52 -10.27
CA HIS A 562 4.94 -22.71 -11.28
C HIS A 562 3.71 -21.91 -10.82
N ALA A 563 3.13 -22.21 -9.65
CA ALA A 563 1.97 -21.47 -9.12
C ALA A 563 2.23 -19.97 -8.86
N SER A 564 3.50 -19.58 -8.72
CA SER A 564 3.95 -18.19 -8.69
C SER A 564 3.64 -17.41 -9.99
N LEU A 565 3.67 -18.05 -11.17
CA LEU A 565 3.24 -17.46 -12.45
C LEU A 565 1.77 -17.05 -12.42
N TYR A 566 0.91 -17.93 -11.90
CA TYR A 566 -0.52 -17.69 -11.80
C TYR A 566 -0.82 -16.55 -10.81
N VAL A 567 -0.12 -16.50 -9.67
CA VAL A 567 -0.18 -15.36 -8.73
C VAL A 567 0.21 -14.04 -9.42
N ALA A 568 1.29 -14.03 -10.20
CA ALA A 568 1.71 -12.88 -10.98
C ALA A 568 0.66 -12.46 -12.03
N TYR A 569 0.12 -13.42 -12.77
CA TYR A 569 -0.92 -13.21 -13.79
C TYR A 569 -2.20 -12.60 -13.21
N TYR A 570 -2.70 -13.18 -12.11
CA TYR A 570 -3.85 -12.64 -11.39
C TYR A 570 -3.58 -11.25 -10.80
N THR A 571 -2.35 -10.97 -10.36
CA THR A 571 -1.94 -9.64 -9.88
C THR A 571 -2.01 -8.60 -11.00
N THR A 572 -1.53 -8.92 -12.21
CA THR A 572 -1.60 -7.99 -13.36
C THR A 572 -3.03 -7.78 -13.85
N HIS A 573 -3.87 -8.83 -13.83
CA HIS A 573 -5.32 -8.68 -14.03
C HIS A 573 -5.98 -7.78 -12.98
N ILE A 574 -5.60 -7.90 -11.71
CA ILE A 574 -6.05 -7.03 -10.62
C ILE A 574 -5.61 -5.58 -10.84
N LEU A 575 -4.39 -5.33 -11.33
CA LEU A 575 -3.94 -3.98 -11.69
C LEU A 575 -4.82 -3.36 -12.78
N VAL A 576 -5.15 -4.10 -13.84
CA VAL A 576 -6.07 -3.60 -14.89
C VAL A 576 -7.45 -3.28 -14.31
N LEU A 577 -8.05 -4.17 -13.51
CA LEU A 577 -9.35 -3.90 -12.89
C LEU A 577 -9.31 -2.73 -11.91
N ARG A 578 -8.25 -2.57 -11.12
CA ARG A 578 -8.04 -1.42 -10.23
C ARG A 578 -7.91 -0.09 -10.98
N ALA A 579 -7.50 -0.11 -12.25
CA ALA A 579 -7.57 1.07 -13.10
C ALA A 579 -9.02 1.40 -13.51
N LEU A 580 -9.80 0.39 -13.91
CA LEU A 580 -11.22 0.54 -14.32
C LEU A 580 -12.13 0.93 -13.14
N LEU A 581 -11.87 0.43 -11.93
CA LEU A 581 -12.61 0.76 -10.72
C LEU A 581 -12.31 2.17 -10.17
N ARG A 582 -11.17 2.77 -10.54
CA ARG A 582 -10.75 4.09 -10.05
C ARG A 582 -11.75 5.23 -10.32
N PRO A 583 -12.24 5.46 -11.55
CA PRO A 583 -13.26 6.49 -11.78
C PRO A 583 -14.57 6.17 -11.04
N ILE A 584 -14.97 4.90 -11.02
CA ILE A 584 -16.22 4.41 -10.39
C ILE A 584 -16.24 4.74 -8.89
N ILE A 585 -15.14 4.48 -8.17
CA ILE A 585 -15.01 4.78 -6.74
C ILE A 585 -14.94 6.29 -6.47
N ASN A 586 -14.36 7.08 -7.39
CA ASN A 586 -14.14 8.52 -7.20
C ASN A 586 -15.39 9.38 -7.53
N SER A 587 -16.39 8.82 -8.22
CA SER A 587 -17.67 9.48 -8.47
C SER A 587 -18.67 9.21 -7.35
N SER A 588 -18.61 10.00 -6.28
CA SER A 588 -19.54 9.95 -5.13
C SER A 588 -20.91 10.58 -5.44
N ILE A 589 -21.44 10.38 -6.65
CA ILE A 589 -22.61 11.10 -7.21
C ILE A 589 -23.48 10.13 -8.01
N HIS A 590 -24.73 9.94 -7.56
CA HIS A 590 -25.86 9.28 -8.24
C HIS A 590 -25.54 8.05 -9.11
N LEU A 591 -25.62 6.86 -8.50
CA LEU A 591 -25.62 5.57 -9.20
C LEU A 591 -26.98 5.20 -9.84
N ASP A 592 -27.98 6.07 -9.75
CA ASP A 592 -29.38 5.80 -10.10
C ASP A 592 -29.60 5.45 -11.58
N HIS A 593 -28.59 5.68 -12.43
CA HIS A 593 -28.50 5.18 -13.79
C HIS A 593 -27.22 4.35 -13.98
N LEU A 594 -27.32 3.05 -13.71
CA LEU A 594 -26.27 2.05 -13.98
C LEU A 594 -25.92 2.02 -15.48
N GLN A 595 -24.87 2.74 -15.86
CA GLN A 595 -24.27 2.64 -17.20
C GLN A 595 -23.78 1.19 -17.43
N PRO A 596 -24.03 0.57 -18.61
CA PRO A 596 -23.67 -0.83 -18.87
C PRO A 596 -22.19 -1.15 -18.64
N SER A 597 -21.29 -0.19 -18.89
CA SER A 597 -19.86 -0.31 -18.64
C SER A 597 -19.50 -0.49 -17.16
N VAL A 598 -20.23 0.15 -16.22
CA VAL A 598 -20.05 -0.02 -14.78
C VAL A 598 -20.41 -1.45 -14.35
N GLY A 599 -21.57 -1.95 -14.79
CA GLY A 599 -22.02 -3.31 -14.51
C GLY A 599 -21.03 -4.38 -15.02
N THR A 600 -20.53 -4.17 -16.24
CA THR A 600 -19.52 -5.06 -16.87
C THR A 600 -18.22 -5.13 -16.06
N VAL A 601 -17.70 -3.99 -15.59
CA VAL A 601 -16.46 -3.94 -14.79
C VAL A 601 -16.64 -4.60 -13.42
N LEU A 602 -17.78 -4.40 -12.76
CA LEU A 602 -18.10 -5.05 -11.48
C LEU A 602 -18.28 -6.57 -11.64
N GLN A 603 -18.91 -7.03 -12.74
CA GLN A 603 -19.06 -8.45 -13.04
C GLN A 603 -17.71 -9.11 -13.34
N ALA A 604 -16.87 -8.51 -14.20
CA ALA A 604 -15.53 -9.02 -14.49
C ALA A 604 -14.65 -9.10 -13.22
N SER A 605 -14.76 -8.10 -12.33
CA SER A 605 -14.08 -8.09 -11.03
C SER A 605 -14.54 -9.24 -10.13
N ARG A 606 -15.85 -9.50 -10.06
CA ARG A 606 -16.41 -10.62 -9.30
C ARG A 606 -15.97 -11.98 -9.85
N GLY A 607 -15.94 -12.14 -11.18
CA GLY A 607 -15.50 -13.36 -11.86
C GLY A 607 -14.02 -13.69 -11.59
N LEU A 608 -13.14 -12.68 -11.69
CA LEU A 608 -11.73 -12.86 -11.38
C LEU A 608 -11.50 -13.28 -9.92
N VAL A 609 -12.14 -12.60 -8.96
CA VAL A 609 -12.01 -12.96 -7.53
C VAL A 609 -12.51 -14.39 -7.26
N GLN A 610 -13.59 -14.83 -7.92
CA GLN A 610 -14.04 -16.22 -7.81
C GLN A 610 -13.04 -17.23 -8.39
N THR A 611 -12.37 -16.89 -9.49
CA THR A 611 -11.31 -17.72 -10.10
C THR A 611 -10.09 -17.82 -9.20
N ILE A 612 -9.62 -16.70 -8.65
CA ILE A 612 -8.48 -16.70 -7.70
C ILE A 612 -8.80 -17.50 -6.43
N ILE A 613 -10.04 -17.40 -5.92
CA ILE A 613 -10.49 -18.21 -4.77
C ILE A 613 -10.55 -19.71 -5.09
N LYS A 614 -10.80 -20.11 -6.35
CA LYS A 614 -10.64 -21.52 -6.78
C LYS A 614 -9.16 -21.92 -6.80
N PHE A 615 -8.32 -21.13 -7.45
CA PHE A 615 -6.88 -21.37 -7.58
C PHE A 615 -6.16 -21.50 -6.21
N ILE A 616 -6.39 -20.56 -5.28
CA ILE A 616 -5.79 -20.63 -3.92
C ILE A 616 -6.25 -21.89 -3.16
N ARG A 617 -7.40 -22.49 -3.52
CA ARG A 617 -7.91 -23.74 -2.93
C ARG A 617 -7.42 -25.01 -3.61
N SER A 618 -6.82 -24.93 -4.80
CA SER A 618 -6.18 -26.07 -5.48
C SER A 618 -4.68 -26.20 -5.17
N LEU A 619 -4.08 -25.21 -4.49
CA LEU A 619 -2.69 -25.32 -4.00
C LEU A 619 -2.60 -26.36 -2.86
N ASP A 620 -1.72 -27.33 -3.02
CA ASP A 620 -1.54 -28.48 -2.13
C ASP A 620 -0.22 -28.42 -1.32
N ALA A 621 0.24 -29.56 -0.82
CA ALA A 621 1.48 -29.68 -0.04
C ALA A 621 2.77 -29.61 -0.89
N SER A 622 2.73 -29.96 -2.18
CA SER A 622 3.89 -29.81 -3.07
C SER A 622 4.14 -28.34 -3.35
N HIS A 623 3.09 -27.60 -3.71
CA HIS A 623 3.12 -26.15 -3.91
C HIS A 623 3.57 -25.39 -2.64
N GLN A 624 3.19 -25.85 -1.44
CA GLN A 624 3.67 -25.29 -0.16
C GLN A 624 5.15 -25.58 0.14
N SER A 625 5.75 -26.56 -0.54
CA SER A 625 7.13 -26.99 -0.37
C SER A 625 8.07 -26.49 -1.46
N ALA A 626 7.54 -25.82 -2.49
CA ALA A 626 8.30 -25.24 -3.58
C ALA A 626 9.02 -23.93 -3.18
N PHE A 627 9.96 -23.48 -4.02
CA PHE A 627 10.46 -22.10 -3.92
C PHE A 627 9.42 -21.11 -4.43
N TRP A 628 9.31 -19.98 -3.72
CA TRP A 628 8.48 -18.83 -4.06
C TRP A 628 9.33 -17.55 -3.98
N PRO A 629 9.52 -16.81 -5.09
CA PRO A 629 10.24 -15.54 -5.06
C PRO A 629 9.62 -14.54 -4.08
N SER A 630 10.43 -13.74 -3.38
CA SER A 630 9.97 -12.94 -2.23
C SER A 630 8.83 -11.97 -2.54
N TYR A 631 8.81 -11.41 -3.75
CA TYR A 631 7.72 -10.53 -4.20
C TYR A 631 6.37 -11.26 -4.35
N THR A 632 6.34 -12.59 -4.53
CA THR A 632 5.07 -13.33 -4.63
C THR A 632 4.31 -13.29 -3.31
N ARG A 633 4.99 -13.28 -2.15
CA ARG A 633 4.37 -13.04 -0.83
C ARG A 633 3.64 -11.69 -0.80
N HIS A 634 4.15 -10.69 -1.50
CA HIS A 634 3.51 -9.36 -1.56
C HIS A 634 2.47 -9.22 -2.66
N CYS A 635 2.57 -10.02 -3.74
CA CYS A 635 1.47 -10.25 -4.69
C CYS A 635 0.32 -11.06 -4.05
N LEU A 636 0.69 -11.96 -3.13
CA LEU A 636 -0.20 -12.69 -2.24
C LEU A 636 -0.65 -11.84 -1.04
N SER A 637 -0.03 -10.72 -0.66
CA SER A 637 -0.41 -9.94 0.53
C SER A 637 -1.83 -9.33 0.50
N PRO A 638 -2.42 -8.96 -0.65
CA PRO A 638 -3.87 -8.76 -0.80
C PRO A 638 -4.76 -9.95 -0.39
N PHE A 639 -4.16 -11.14 -0.22
CA PHE A 639 -4.73 -12.42 0.21
C PHE A 639 -4.10 -12.93 1.54
N GLU A 640 -2.88 -12.49 1.86
CA GLU A 640 -2.06 -12.78 3.05
C GLU A 640 -1.94 -11.56 3.97
N ALA A 641 -2.91 -11.41 4.87
CA ALA A 641 -2.58 -11.16 6.27
C ALA A 641 -2.89 -12.44 7.06
N SER A 642 -2.16 -13.52 6.74
CA SER A 642 -2.36 -14.84 7.32
C SER A 642 -1.04 -15.63 7.34
N GLY A 643 0.02 -14.95 7.79
CA GLY A 643 1.40 -15.49 7.77
C GLY A 643 1.79 -16.37 8.98
N LEU A 644 0.99 -16.39 10.06
CA LEU A 644 1.18 -17.42 11.08
C LEU A 644 0.58 -18.74 10.60
N LEU A 645 1.42 -19.62 10.03
CA LEU A 645 1.73 -20.93 10.63
C LEU A 645 2.53 -21.85 9.71
N VAL A 646 3.77 -22.14 10.11
CA VAL A 646 4.28 -23.52 9.99
C VAL A 646 3.57 -24.33 11.09
N ARG A 647 2.84 -25.39 10.68
CA ARG A 647 1.92 -26.29 11.46
C ARG A 647 0.44 -25.85 11.49
N PRO A 648 -0.50 -26.60 10.88
CA PRO A 648 -1.83 -26.08 10.56
C PRO A 648 -2.88 -26.16 11.69
N SER A 649 -3.83 -25.22 11.68
CA SER A 649 -5.21 -25.51 12.13
C SER A 649 -6.22 -25.05 11.06
N ARG A 650 -6.92 -26.01 10.43
CA ARG A 650 -7.69 -25.83 9.18
C ARG A 650 -8.98 -24.97 9.29
N ARG A 651 -9.16 -24.18 10.36
CA ARG A 651 -10.40 -23.41 10.61
C ARG A 651 -10.26 -21.89 10.50
N LEU A 652 -9.10 -21.30 10.83
CA LEU A 652 -8.90 -19.84 10.76
C LEU A 652 -8.78 -19.33 9.31
N LEU A 653 -8.15 -20.11 8.44
CA LEU A 653 -7.87 -19.79 7.02
C LEU A 653 -9.13 -19.41 6.22
N ARG A 654 -10.32 -19.86 6.62
CA ARG A 654 -11.60 -19.51 5.97
C ARG A 654 -12.15 -18.12 6.32
N ARG A 655 -11.64 -17.44 7.36
CA ARG A 655 -12.18 -16.15 7.84
C ARG A 655 -11.35 -14.92 7.44
N LEU A 656 -10.03 -14.95 7.55
CA LEU A 656 -9.21 -13.75 7.25
C LEU A 656 -9.09 -13.46 5.75
N VAL A 657 -8.98 -14.48 4.89
CA VAL A 657 -8.89 -14.32 3.42
C VAL A 657 -10.11 -13.57 2.84
N VAL A 658 -11.26 -13.65 3.51
CA VAL A 658 -12.48 -12.91 3.11
C VAL A 658 -12.39 -11.43 3.49
N TRP A 659 -11.75 -11.07 4.60
CA TRP A 659 -11.86 -9.73 5.20
C TRP A 659 -11.12 -8.64 4.41
N LEU A 660 -9.95 -8.95 3.84
CA LEU A 660 -9.07 -7.95 3.20
C LEU A 660 -9.32 -7.74 1.70
N LEU A 661 -9.63 -8.80 0.95
CA LEU A 661 -10.14 -8.68 -0.42
C LEU A 661 -11.43 -7.85 -0.46
N VAL A 662 -12.28 -8.03 0.55
CA VAL A 662 -13.51 -7.24 0.72
C VAL A 662 -13.20 -5.77 0.98
N ALA A 663 -12.21 -5.43 1.81
CA ALA A 663 -11.92 -4.04 2.19
C ALA A 663 -11.68 -3.06 1.03
N GLN A 664 -11.16 -3.51 -0.14
CA GLN A 664 -10.97 -2.65 -1.33
C GLN A 664 -12.12 -2.74 -2.37
N ILE A 665 -13.15 -3.55 -2.12
CA ILE A 665 -14.30 -3.74 -3.04
C ILE A 665 -15.66 -3.40 -2.37
N GLN A 666 -15.72 -3.39 -1.03
CA GLN A 666 -16.98 -3.27 -0.27
C GLN A 666 -17.72 -1.94 -0.47
N HIS A 667 -17.02 -0.88 -0.87
CA HIS A 667 -17.63 0.43 -1.14
C HIS A 667 -18.55 0.45 -2.37
N PHE A 668 -18.65 -0.64 -3.15
CA PHE A 668 -19.39 -0.65 -4.42
C PHE A 668 -20.23 -1.90 -4.74
N MET A 669 -20.31 -2.89 -3.84
CA MET A 669 -21.07 -4.14 -4.09
C MET A 669 -22.34 -4.32 -3.24
N VAL A 670 -22.84 -3.26 -2.60
CA VAL A 670 -24.07 -3.30 -1.77
C VAL A 670 -25.36 -3.32 -2.60
N LEU A 671 -25.37 -2.73 -3.81
CA LEU A 671 -26.60 -2.44 -4.56
C LEU A 671 -27.06 -3.50 -5.59
N ALA A 672 -26.47 -4.71 -5.64
CA ALA A 672 -26.87 -5.71 -6.64
C ALA A 672 -26.63 -7.19 -6.28
N LYS A 673 -27.61 -7.84 -5.60
CA LYS A 673 -28.22 -9.10 -6.10
C LYS A 673 -29.46 -9.56 -5.32
N SER A 674 -30.47 -10.00 -6.07
CA SER A 674 -31.62 -10.79 -5.59
C SER A 674 -31.31 -12.31 -5.58
N PRO A 675 -32.13 -13.17 -4.93
CA PRO A 675 -31.63 -14.41 -4.32
C PRO A 675 -32.18 -15.73 -4.90
N SER A 676 -31.45 -16.82 -4.61
CA SER A 676 -31.93 -18.21 -4.39
C SER A 676 -30.71 -19.11 -4.07
N ALA A 677 -30.76 -20.22 -3.33
CA ALA A 677 -31.57 -20.76 -2.22
C ALA A 677 -30.81 -22.05 -1.75
N ARG A 678 -30.90 -22.66 -0.56
CA ARG A 678 -31.70 -22.59 0.68
C ARG A 678 -30.70 -22.70 1.88
N HIS A 679 -31.03 -22.60 3.17
CA HIS A 679 -32.29 -22.47 3.91
C HIS A 679 -32.55 -21.03 4.36
N ALA A 680 -33.82 -20.67 4.49
CA ALA A 680 -34.23 -19.55 5.33
C ALA A 680 -34.29 -20.02 6.79
N THR A 681 -33.47 -19.42 7.65
CA THR A 681 -33.96 -18.98 8.96
C THR A 681 -34.76 -17.69 8.72
N SER A 682 -35.91 -17.58 9.38
CA SER A 682 -36.78 -16.40 9.30
C SER A 682 -36.09 -15.16 9.89
N SER A 683 -36.41 -13.98 9.35
CA SER A 683 -36.14 -12.70 10.03
C SER A 683 -37.00 -12.61 11.29
N ILE A 684 -36.52 -11.83 12.26
CA ILE A 684 -37.31 -11.34 13.41
C ILE A 684 -38.64 -10.68 12.99
N LEU A 685 -38.73 -10.15 11.76
CA LEU A 685 -39.94 -9.52 11.21
C LEU A 685 -40.90 -10.50 10.49
N ASP A 686 -40.50 -11.75 10.26
CA ASP A 686 -41.41 -12.79 9.73
C ASP A 686 -42.35 -13.34 10.82
N ASP A 687 -42.08 -13.03 12.10
CA ASP A 687 -42.99 -13.30 13.21
C ASP A 687 -44.17 -12.32 13.17
N ALA A 688 -45.39 -12.86 13.12
CA ALA A 688 -46.60 -12.08 12.84
C ALA A 688 -46.88 -11.00 13.90
N ASP A 689 -46.45 -11.25 15.15
CA ASP A 689 -46.67 -10.37 16.30
C ASP A 689 -45.47 -9.44 16.59
N ARG A 690 -44.44 -9.42 15.72
CA ARG A 690 -43.21 -8.60 15.83
C ARG A 690 -42.54 -8.65 17.22
N THR A 691 -42.38 -9.87 17.76
CA THR A 691 -41.93 -10.02 19.14
C THR A 691 -40.41 -9.87 19.32
N VAL A 692 -39.98 -9.38 20.48
CA VAL A 692 -38.56 -9.36 20.88
C VAL A 692 -38.09 -10.79 21.19
N PRO A 693 -37.06 -11.33 20.49
CA PRO A 693 -36.58 -12.68 20.72
C PRO A 693 -36.03 -12.87 22.14
N GLY A 694 -36.50 -13.89 22.86
CA GLY A 694 -36.13 -14.12 24.27
C GLY A 694 -34.66 -14.45 24.55
N TYR A 695 -33.74 -14.40 23.58
CA TYR A 695 -32.29 -14.37 23.83
C TYR A 695 -31.76 -12.94 24.07
N VAL A 696 -32.44 -11.93 23.51
CA VAL A 696 -32.10 -10.50 23.61
C VAL A 696 -32.20 -10.00 25.04
N THR A 697 -33.25 -10.40 25.76
CA THR A 697 -33.45 -10.07 27.18
C THR A 697 -32.66 -11.00 28.10
N ARG A 698 -32.61 -12.31 27.82
CA ARG A 698 -31.87 -13.31 28.63
C ARG A 698 -30.37 -13.03 28.74
N HIS A 699 -29.77 -12.44 27.71
CA HIS A 699 -28.35 -12.11 27.66
C HIS A 699 -28.10 -10.59 27.67
N ALA A 700 -29.12 -9.80 28.03
CA ALA A 700 -28.96 -8.37 28.24
C ALA A 700 -27.98 -8.09 29.39
N PRO A 701 -27.16 -7.03 29.32
CA PRO A 701 -26.27 -6.68 30.42
C PRO A 701 -27.03 -6.35 31.72
N LEU A 702 -26.31 -6.45 32.85
CA LEU A 702 -26.72 -5.93 34.16
C LEU A 702 -25.75 -4.82 34.55
N VAL A 703 -26.27 -3.65 34.89
CA VAL A 703 -25.45 -2.45 35.12
C VAL A 703 -25.41 -2.13 36.61
N TRP A 704 -24.24 -2.25 37.21
CA TRP A 704 -23.95 -1.68 38.53
C TRP A 704 -23.72 -0.19 38.37
N LEU A 705 -24.68 0.60 38.86
CA LEU A 705 -24.57 2.05 38.97
C LEU A 705 -23.69 2.38 40.17
N HIS A 706 -22.70 3.28 40.00
CA HIS A 706 -21.77 3.64 41.07
C HIS A 706 -22.51 4.11 42.33
N SER A 707 -22.11 3.59 43.49
CA SER A 707 -22.77 3.78 44.79
C SER A 707 -23.09 5.25 45.09
N GLU A 708 -22.07 6.12 45.13
CA GLU A 708 -22.19 7.54 45.50
C GLU A 708 -22.69 8.49 44.39
N ASP A 709 -22.96 8.01 43.17
CA ASP A 709 -23.29 8.90 42.05
C ASP A 709 -24.75 9.39 42.13
N PRO A 710 -25.04 10.69 42.26
CA PRO A 710 -26.43 11.14 42.35
C PRO A 710 -27.13 11.16 40.99
N PHE A 711 -26.41 11.02 39.88
CA PHE A 711 -26.98 10.96 38.53
C PHE A 711 -27.31 9.50 38.18
N ARG A 712 -28.56 9.26 37.80
CA ARG A 712 -29.13 7.92 37.57
C ARG A 712 -29.81 7.86 36.20
N PRO A 713 -30.10 6.65 35.68
CA PRO A 713 -30.80 6.48 34.41
C PRO A 713 -32.08 7.32 34.37
N SER A 714 -32.27 8.04 33.26
CA SER A 714 -33.24 9.12 33.13
C SER A 714 -34.25 8.85 32.02
N ASP A 715 -35.49 9.33 32.17
CA ASP A 715 -36.51 9.14 31.14
C ASP A 715 -36.21 9.98 29.89
N ILE A 716 -36.15 9.31 28.73
CA ILE A 716 -35.79 9.93 27.44
C ILE A 716 -36.84 10.97 27.00
N PHE A 717 -38.12 10.77 27.33
CA PHE A 717 -39.20 11.68 26.92
C PHE A 717 -39.33 12.89 27.85
N GLU A 718 -39.22 12.70 29.16
CA GLU A 718 -39.18 13.81 30.10
C GLU A 718 -37.93 14.67 29.87
N HIS A 719 -36.80 14.10 29.46
CA HIS A 719 -35.65 14.89 29.01
C HIS A 719 -35.99 15.82 27.84
N VAL A 720 -36.59 15.32 26.76
CA VAL A 720 -37.01 16.14 25.61
C VAL A 720 -37.90 17.31 26.08
N ARG A 721 -38.88 17.04 26.95
CA ARG A 721 -39.78 18.07 27.54
C ARG A 721 -39.07 19.12 28.40
N ARG A 722 -37.88 18.82 28.93
CA ARG A 722 -37.06 19.73 29.75
C ARG A 722 -36.08 20.55 28.93
N THR A 723 -36.12 20.41 27.60
CA THR A 723 -35.26 21.16 26.67
C THR A 723 -36.07 22.07 25.73
N THR A 724 -35.38 23.03 25.13
CA THR A 724 -35.83 23.83 23.99
C THR A 724 -34.80 23.68 22.86
N PRO A 725 -35.22 23.34 21.62
CA PRO A 725 -34.31 23.31 20.48
C PRO A 725 -33.77 24.70 20.19
N MET A 726 -32.44 24.85 20.19
CA MET A 726 -31.77 26.11 19.88
C MET A 726 -30.73 25.95 18.78
N VAL A 727 -30.57 27.00 17.97
CA VAL A 727 -29.46 27.17 17.02
C VAL A 727 -28.73 28.44 17.42
N ASN A 728 -27.43 28.35 17.71
CA ASN A 728 -26.60 29.50 18.12
C ASN A 728 -27.25 30.34 19.25
N GLN A 729 -27.65 29.65 20.33
CA GLN A 729 -28.32 30.21 21.52
C GLN A 729 -29.65 30.95 21.25
N LYS A 730 -30.34 30.64 20.14
CA LYS A 730 -31.68 31.16 19.83
C LYS A 730 -32.67 30.01 19.67
N PRO A 731 -33.84 30.04 20.34
CA PRO A 731 -34.89 29.05 20.14
C PRO A 731 -35.36 28.98 18.68
N VAL A 732 -35.49 27.77 18.16
CA VAL A 732 -36.14 27.52 16.86
C VAL A 732 -37.63 27.91 16.99
N GLN A 733 -38.16 28.63 16.02
CA GLN A 733 -39.53 29.14 16.03
C GLN A 733 -40.49 28.20 15.30
N ASP A 734 -41.80 28.41 15.50
CA ASP A 734 -42.89 27.77 14.74
C ASP A 734 -42.95 26.23 14.78
N LEU A 735 -42.32 25.60 15.78
CA LEU A 735 -42.33 24.16 16.02
C LEU A 735 -43.62 23.67 16.72
N PRO A 736 -44.04 22.40 16.49
CA PRO A 736 -45.04 21.73 17.33
C PRO A 736 -44.47 21.40 18.73
N ALA A 737 -45.32 20.94 19.64
CA ALA A 737 -44.87 20.37 20.90
C ALA A 737 -44.09 19.06 20.65
N LEU A 738 -42.86 18.99 21.12
CA LEU A 738 -41.96 17.89 20.79
C LEU A 738 -42.10 16.67 21.69
N ASP A 739 -41.94 15.50 21.09
CA ASP A 739 -41.99 14.18 21.72
C ASP A 739 -41.04 13.20 21.01
N LEU A 740 -41.16 11.90 21.31
CA LEU A 740 -40.29 10.86 20.71
C LEU A 740 -40.71 10.43 19.29
N ASP A 741 -41.84 10.93 18.78
CA ASP A 741 -42.41 10.65 17.45
C ASP A 741 -42.22 11.79 16.44
N ASN A 742 -41.76 12.97 16.86
CA ASN A 742 -41.61 14.15 15.99
C ASN A 742 -40.29 14.93 16.14
N LEU A 743 -39.33 14.44 16.93
CA LEU A 743 -38.03 15.09 17.18
C LEU A 743 -37.16 15.24 15.91
N ASP A 744 -37.32 14.34 14.93
CA ASP A 744 -36.64 14.37 13.63
C ASP A 744 -37.09 15.51 12.72
N LEU A 745 -38.21 16.19 13.00
CA LEU A 745 -38.58 17.46 12.36
C LEU A 745 -37.51 18.55 12.54
N LEU A 746 -36.69 18.44 13.60
CA LEU A 746 -35.56 19.34 13.84
C LEU A 746 -34.42 19.17 12.82
N ASN A 747 -34.43 18.11 12.01
CA ASN A 747 -33.44 17.88 10.95
C ASN A 747 -33.65 18.80 9.74
N ASP A 748 -34.87 19.29 9.52
CA ASP A 748 -35.23 20.19 8.41
C ASP A 748 -34.96 21.67 8.74
N VAL A 749 -34.42 21.97 9.93
CA VAL A 749 -34.07 23.34 10.35
C VAL A 749 -32.79 23.77 9.63
N ASP A 750 -32.88 24.81 8.78
CA ASP A 750 -31.75 25.37 8.05
C ASP A 750 -30.67 25.90 9.01
N VAL A 751 -29.49 25.27 8.98
CA VAL A 751 -28.35 25.58 9.84
C VAL A 751 -27.07 25.79 9.01
N ASP A 752 -26.37 26.88 9.29
CA ASP A 752 -25.00 27.10 8.78
C ASP A 752 -24.13 25.87 9.05
N ALA A 753 -23.23 25.53 8.11
CA ALA A 753 -22.29 24.40 8.18
C ALA A 753 -21.18 24.50 9.28
N LYS A 754 -21.47 25.19 10.39
CA LYS A 754 -20.69 25.31 11.62
C LYS A 754 -21.53 25.14 12.89
N HIS A 755 -22.86 25.00 12.76
CA HIS A 755 -23.80 24.90 13.86
C HIS A 755 -24.67 23.64 13.70
N VAL A 756 -25.30 23.23 14.79
CA VAL A 756 -26.29 22.15 14.85
C VAL A 756 -27.46 22.59 15.73
N VAL A 757 -28.60 21.93 15.63
CA VAL A 757 -29.68 22.08 16.60
C VAL A 757 -29.26 21.42 17.92
N ALA A 758 -29.44 22.13 19.03
CA ALA A 758 -29.10 21.67 20.38
C ALA A 758 -30.35 21.64 21.26
N LEU A 759 -30.64 20.50 21.89
CA LEU A 759 -31.71 20.36 22.88
C LEU A 759 -31.27 21.00 24.20
N THR A 760 -31.29 22.32 24.24
CA THR A 760 -30.73 23.13 25.33
C THR A 760 -31.67 23.12 26.53
N SER A 761 -31.14 23.00 27.75
CA SER A 761 -31.90 22.95 29.00
C SER A 761 -32.81 24.18 29.17
N ASN A 762 -34.03 23.96 29.65
CA ASN A 762 -34.97 25.03 30.04
C ASN A 762 -34.63 25.66 31.40
N ASP A 763 -33.84 24.97 32.23
CA ASP A 763 -33.38 25.37 33.57
C ASP A 763 -31.85 25.63 33.56
N ASP A 764 -31.30 26.46 34.46
CA ASP A 764 -29.82 26.61 34.55
C ASP A 764 -29.20 25.39 35.23
N VAL A 765 -28.34 24.69 34.49
CA VAL A 765 -27.74 23.43 34.91
C VAL A 765 -26.73 23.58 36.05
N THR A 766 -26.31 24.81 36.39
CA THR A 766 -25.50 25.03 37.61
C THR A 766 -26.27 24.80 38.90
N ASP A 767 -27.59 24.94 38.87
CA ASP A 767 -28.46 24.79 40.04
C ASP A 767 -28.89 23.33 40.26
N LEU A 768 -28.48 22.43 39.35
CA LEU A 768 -28.77 20.99 39.33
C LEU A 768 -30.27 20.67 39.57
N PRO A 769 -31.16 21.12 38.67
CA PRO A 769 -32.60 20.86 38.77
C PRO A 769 -32.93 19.37 38.83
N SER A 770 -34.01 19.04 39.54
CA SER A 770 -34.26 17.66 40.03
C SER A 770 -34.39 16.59 38.94
N TRP A 771 -34.70 16.97 37.71
CA TRP A 771 -34.87 16.04 36.57
C TRP A 771 -33.53 15.55 35.99
N LEU A 772 -32.40 16.20 36.30
CA LEU A 772 -31.07 15.76 35.87
C LEU A 772 -30.62 14.48 36.61
N TYR A 773 -31.12 14.25 37.83
CA TYR A 773 -30.70 13.11 38.67
C TYR A 773 -31.30 11.77 38.27
N GLY A 774 -32.31 11.71 37.39
CA GLY A 774 -32.96 10.47 36.95
C GLY A 774 -33.76 9.73 38.05
N GLU A 775 -33.99 8.43 37.84
CA GLU A 775 -34.68 7.55 38.79
C GLU A 775 -33.69 6.49 39.34
N THR A 776 -33.69 6.27 40.66
CA THR A 776 -32.90 5.17 41.26
C THR A 776 -33.67 3.85 41.12
N PRO A 777 -33.06 2.77 40.60
CA PRO A 777 -33.72 1.47 40.48
C PRO A 777 -34.21 0.88 41.82
N ASP A 778 -35.29 0.10 41.76
CA ASP A 778 -35.80 -0.67 42.91
C ASP A 778 -34.87 -1.85 43.31
N GLU A 779 -35.22 -2.59 44.35
CA GLU A 779 -34.46 -3.78 44.81
C GLU A 779 -34.36 -4.90 43.76
N THR A 780 -35.19 -4.88 42.72
CA THR A 780 -35.14 -5.81 41.57
C THR A 780 -34.35 -5.24 40.39
N GLY A 781 -33.75 -4.05 40.56
CA GLY A 781 -33.00 -3.33 39.53
C GLY A 781 -33.88 -2.63 38.50
N ARG A 782 -35.17 -2.40 38.76
CA ARG A 782 -36.11 -1.84 37.78
C ARG A 782 -36.45 -0.38 38.06
N LEU A 783 -36.64 0.40 36.99
CA LEU A 783 -37.17 1.76 37.02
C LEU A 783 -38.71 1.71 36.97
N SER A 784 -39.40 2.48 37.81
CA SER A 784 -40.87 2.42 37.91
C SER A 784 -41.59 3.50 37.11
N ASN A 785 -40.91 4.62 36.81
CA ASN A 785 -41.50 5.80 36.18
C ASN A 785 -40.71 6.29 34.96
N ALA A 786 -39.47 5.82 34.77
CA ALA A 786 -38.59 6.19 33.67
C ALA A 786 -38.33 5.03 32.68
N THR A 787 -38.34 5.35 31.38
CA THR A 787 -37.82 4.49 30.30
C THR A 787 -36.46 5.04 29.87
N ALA A 788 -35.41 4.55 30.52
CA ALA A 788 -34.03 5.04 30.35
C ALA A 788 -33.16 4.16 29.44
N CYS A 789 -33.75 3.17 28.77
CA CYS A 789 -33.03 2.26 27.87
C CYS A 789 -33.69 2.19 26.49
N ALA A 790 -32.86 2.14 25.44
CA ALA A 790 -33.28 1.84 24.07
C ALA A 790 -32.46 0.67 23.53
N VAL A 791 -33.15 -0.41 23.16
CA VAL A 791 -32.55 -1.64 22.61
C VAL A 791 -32.75 -1.66 21.10
N ILE A 792 -31.65 -1.62 20.35
CA ILE A 792 -31.67 -1.66 18.88
C ILE A 792 -31.06 -2.98 18.40
N ILE A 793 -31.90 -3.80 17.74
CA ILE A 793 -31.56 -5.09 17.16
C ILE A 793 -31.25 -4.88 15.67
N VAL A 794 -30.04 -5.21 15.25
CA VAL A 794 -29.55 -5.05 13.87
C VAL A 794 -29.26 -6.42 13.27
N GLU A 795 -30.12 -6.87 12.36
CA GLU A 795 -29.95 -8.14 11.64
C GLU A 795 -28.92 -8.01 10.51
N GLN A 796 -27.63 -8.14 10.85
CA GLN A 796 -26.55 -8.14 9.84
C GLN A 796 -26.70 -9.30 8.83
N SER A 797 -27.35 -10.40 9.24
CA SER A 797 -27.72 -11.53 8.40
C SER A 797 -28.77 -12.41 9.11
N PRO A 798 -29.40 -13.42 8.45
CA PRO A 798 -30.30 -14.38 9.09
C PRO A 798 -29.67 -15.32 10.15
N ARG A 799 -28.50 -14.97 10.69
CA ARG A 799 -27.74 -15.73 11.69
C ARG A 799 -26.99 -14.84 12.67
N ASP A 800 -26.30 -13.83 12.14
CA ASP A 800 -25.51 -12.88 12.93
C ASP A 800 -26.35 -11.62 13.20
N VAL A 801 -26.63 -11.36 14.47
CA VAL A 801 -27.49 -10.27 14.94
C VAL A 801 -26.75 -9.48 16.02
N ASP A 802 -26.65 -8.17 15.84
CA ASP A 802 -26.08 -7.27 16.85
C ASP A 802 -27.22 -6.67 17.67
N VAL A 803 -27.08 -6.66 18.99
CA VAL A 803 -28.00 -5.94 19.88
C VAL A 803 -27.24 -4.86 20.60
N PHE A 804 -27.66 -3.62 20.42
CA PHE A 804 -27.18 -2.46 21.17
C PHE A 804 -28.14 -2.20 22.32
N TYR A 805 -27.61 -2.01 23.52
CA TYR A 805 -28.34 -1.63 24.73
C TYR A 805 -27.85 -0.23 25.10
N PHE A 806 -28.60 0.79 24.68
CA PHE A 806 -28.31 2.18 25.01
C PHE A 806 -28.89 2.54 26.38
N TYR A 807 -28.13 3.29 27.15
CA TYR A 807 -28.46 3.80 28.47
C TYR A 807 -28.48 5.32 28.42
N PHE A 808 -29.54 5.92 28.93
CA PHE A 808 -29.72 7.37 28.89
C PHE A 808 -29.65 8.00 30.28
N TYR A 809 -28.88 9.08 30.39
CA TYR A 809 -28.78 9.91 31.59
C TYR A 809 -29.05 11.37 31.20
N SER A 810 -29.80 12.11 32.02
CA SER A 810 -30.12 13.51 31.69
C SER A 810 -28.94 14.47 31.86
N TYR A 811 -27.88 14.05 32.56
CA TYR A 811 -26.70 14.87 32.83
C TYR A 811 -25.47 14.02 33.11
N ASP A 812 -24.46 14.11 32.24
CA ASP A 812 -23.09 13.77 32.58
C ASP A 812 -22.50 14.89 33.45
N ARG A 813 -21.90 14.50 34.57
CA ARG A 813 -21.18 15.40 35.45
C ARG A 813 -19.69 15.48 35.11
N GLY A 814 -19.17 14.54 34.34
CA GLY A 814 -17.77 14.48 33.91
C GLY A 814 -16.83 14.11 35.05
N ALA A 815 -15.56 13.89 34.72
CA ALA A 815 -14.55 13.52 35.68
C ALA A 815 -14.18 14.67 36.63
N ASN A 816 -13.90 14.34 37.89
CA ASN A 816 -13.44 15.29 38.90
C ASN A 816 -11.94 15.59 38.73
N ILE A 817 -11.52 16.85 38.90
CA ILE A 817 -10.09 17.23 38.84
C ILE A 817 -9.23 16.51 39.89
N SER A 818 -9.84 15.99 40.96
CA SER A 818 -9.17 15.17 41.96
C SER A 818 -8.71 13.79 41.43
N GLN A 819 -9.33 13.28 40.34
CA GLN A 819 -9.06 12.00 39.67
C GLN A 819 -7.86 12.04 38.68
N VAL A 820 -7.14 13.16 38.58
CA VAL A 820 -5.89 13.22 37.78
C VAL A 820 -4.77 12.48 38.51
N LEU A 821 -4.08 11.55 37.82
CA LEU A 821 -2.96 10.82 38.41
C LEU A 821 -1.76 11.72 38.74
N GLU A 822 -1.05 11.38 39.81
CA GLU A 822 0.31 11.86 40.03
C GLU A 822 1.24 11.37 38.90
N PRO A 823 2.20 12.18 38.41
CA PRO A 823 2.58 13.51 38.89
C PRO A 823 1.77 14.66 38.27
N LEU A 824 0.81 14.38 37.38
CA LEU A 824 0.10 15.40 36.60
C LEU A 824 -0.84 16.27 37.44
N LYS A 825 -1.26 15.78 38.61
CA LYS A 825 -1.99 16.56 39.63
C LYS A 825 -1.26 17.85 40.02
N SER A 826 0.09 17.85 40.02
CA SER A 826 0.88 19.07 40.23
C SER A 826 0.69 20.14 39.15
N PHE A 827 0.41 19.75 37.91
CA PHE A 827 0.11 20.68 36.80
C PHE A 827 -1.35 21.19 36.81
N ALA A 828 -2.20 20.67 37.71
CA ALA A 828 -3.54 21.19 37.97
C ALA A 828 -3.58 22.27 39.09
N MET A 829 -2.42 22.72 39.58
CA MET A 829 -2.31 23.76 40.61
C MET A 829 -3.13 25.01 40.26
N GLY A 830 -3.96 25.45 41.23
CA GLY A 830 -4.78 26.66 41.13
C GLY A 830 -6.27 26.43 40.81
N MET A 831 -6.71 25.19 40.61
CA MET A 831 -8.13 24.85 40.49
C MET A 831 -8.79 24.62 41.86
N ALA A 832 -10.11 24.81 41.91
CA ALA A 832 -10.90 24.46 43.08
C ALA A 832 -10.98 22.93 43.22
N ASP A 833 -10.68 22.42 44.41
CA ASP A 833 -10.79 20.99 44.70
C ASP A 833 -12.26 20.53 44.60
N GLY A 834 -12.47 19.28 44.19
CA GLY A 834 -13.80 18.75 43.90
C GLY A 834 -14.46 19.28 42.62
N MET A 835 -13.81 20.13 41.81
CA MET A 835 -14.39 20.63 40.55
C MET A 835 -14.38 19.57 39.44
N HIS A 836 -15.54 19.28 38.87
CA HIS A 836 -15.68 18.42 37.69
C HIS A 836 -15.47 19.16 36.36
N TYR A 837 -15.07 18.40 35.32
CA TYR A 837 -14.81 18.85 33.96
C TYR A 837 -15.34 17.83 32.94
N GLY A 838 -15.81 18.32 31.78
CA GLY A 838 -16.50 17.51 30.78
C GLY A 838 -18.02 17.43 30.96
N CYS A 839 -18.58 18.13 31.96
CA CYS A 839 -20.01 18.10 32.28
C CYS A 839 -20.87 18.48 31.07
N HIS A 840 -21.97 17.76 30.83
CA HIS A 840 -22.91 18.07 29.77
C HIS A 840 -24.33 17.54 30.07
N VAL A 841 -25.34 18.24 29.53
CA VAL A 841 -26.73 17.77 29.53
C VAL A 841 -26.86 16.66 28.50
N GLY A 842 -27.62 15.61 28.82
CA GLY A 842 -27.88 14.46 27.97
C GLY A 842 -26.67 13.55 27.76
N ASP A 843 -26.79 12.26 28.02
CA ASP A 843 -25.70 11.30 27.85
C ASP A 843 -26.23 9.94 27.37
N TRP A 844 -25.45 9.28 26.50
CA TRP A 844 -25.80 8.09 25.72
C TRP A 844 -24.68 7.05 25.77
N GLU A 845 -24.52 6.32 26.87
CA GLU A 845 -23.60 5.17 26.96
C GLU A 845 -24.26 3.88 26.46
N HIS A 846 -23.48 2.87 26.08
CA HIS A 846 -24.03 1.62 25.53
C HIS A 846 -23.11 0.39 25.57
N ASN A 847 -23.74 -0.76 25.79
CA ASN A 847 -23.15 -2.04 25.41
C ASN A 847 -23.65 -2.50 24.03
N MET A 848 -22.86 -3.34 23.36
CA MET A 848 -23.33 -4.11 22.21
C MET A 848 -22.98 -5.58 22.39
N VAL A 849 -23.96 -6.48 22.25
CA VAL A 849 -23.76 -7.94 22.30
C VAL A 849 -24.01 -8.53 20.92
N ARG A 850 -23.04 -9.28 20.40
CA ARG A 850 -23.14 -9.96 19.11
C ARG A 850 -23.61 -11.39 19.28
N PHE A 851 -24.77 -11.72 18.71
CA PHE A 851 -25.33 -13.05 18.66
C PHE A 851 -25.03 -13.74 17.33
N ARG A 852 -24.82 -15.06 17.37
CA ARG A 852 -24.83 -15.95 16.20
C ARG A 852 -25.75 -17.14 16.49
N ASP A 853 -26.70 -17.39 15.58
CA ASP A 853 -27.69 -18.47 15.71
C ASP A 853 -28.41 -18.41 17.08
N GLY A 854 -28.74 -17.20 17.55
CA GLY A 854 -29.39 -16.92 18.84
C GLY A 854 -28.51 -17.06 20.09
N LYS A 855 -27.20 -17.32 19.95
CA LYS A 855 -26.25 -17.45 21.07
C LYS A 855 -25.27 -16.27 21.10
N PRO A 856 -24.99 -15.65 22.26
CA PRO A 856 -24.03 -14.57 22.34
C PRO A 856 -22.60 -15.08 22.05
N THR A 857 -21.78 -14.22 21.45
CA THR A 857 -20.40 -14.56 21.02
C THR A 857 -19.34 -13.57 21.48
N GLY A 858 -19.75 -12.35 21.83
CA GLY A 858 -18.90 -11.34 22.44
C GLY A 858 -19.67 -10.06 22.75
N ILE A 859 -19.05 -9.19 23.53
CA ILE A 859 -19.63 -7.94 24.04
C ILE A 859 -18.66 -6.76 23.87
N TYR A 860 -19.21 -5.60 23.56
CA TYR A 860 -18.56 -4.28 23.57
C TYR A 860 -19.06 -3.45 24.77
N TYR A 861 -18.18 -2.64 25.33
CA TYR A 861 -18.43 -1.67 26.40
C TYR A 861 -18.02 -0.28 25.90
N SER A 862 -18.92 0.71 25.91
CA SER A 862 -18.59 2.11 25.57
C SER A 862 -17.73 2.77 26.64
N GLN A 863 -16.70 3.52 26.21
CA GLN A 863 -15.80 4.24 27.10
C GLN A 863 -15.35 5.52 26.37
N HIS A 864 -16.06 6.63 26.61
CA HIS A 864 -15.76 7.94 25.99
C HIS A 864 -15.76 7.87 24.45
N SER A 865 -14.66 8.30 23.80
CA SER A 865 -14.47 8.22 22.33
C SER A 865 -14.16 6.81 21.80
N SER A 866 -14.34 5.78 22.62
CA SER A 866 -13.71 4.46 22.47
C SER A 866 -14.55 3.38 23.17
N GLY A 867 -13.94 2.23 23.43
CA GLY A 867 -14.50 1.17 24.25
C GLY A 867 -13.52 0.02 24.46
N ALA A 868 -13.99 -1.00 25.16
CA ALA A 868 -13.35 -2.31 25.28
C ALA A 868 -14.28 -3.40 24.71
N ALA A 869 -13.72 -4.56 24.32
CA ALA A 869 -14.51 -5.67 23.83
C ALA A 869 -13.90 -7.02 24.19
N TYR A 870 -14.76 -8.01 24.45
CA TYR A 870 -14.41 -9.33 24.98
C TYR A 870 -15.18 -10.43 24.24
N GLU A 871 -14.56 -11.62 24.09
CA GLU A 871 -15.31 -12.81 23.67
C GLU A 871 -16.23 -13.27 24.83
N TRP A 872 -17.35 -13.94 24.52
CA TRP A 872 -18.32 -14.33 25.56
C TRP A 872 -17.81 -15.41 26.55
N ASN A 873 -16.65 -15.98 26.24
CA ASN A 873 -15.93 -16.96 27.05
C ASN A 873 -14.58 -16.42 27.56
N ASP A 874 -14.39 -15.10 27.58
CA ASP A 874 -13.21 -14.45 28.13
C ASP A 874 -13.17 -14.58 29.67
N THR A 875 -12.00 -14.87 30.23
CA THR A 875 -11.80 -15.02 31.68
C THR A 875 -11.98 -13.72 32.48
N HIS A 876 -11.99 -12.56 31.82
CA HIS A 876 -12.27 -11.27 32.42
C HIS A 876 -13.76 -10.89 32.44
N LEU A 877 -14.61 -11.61 31.69
CA LEU A 877 -16.03 -11.30 31.59
C LEU A 877 -16.83 -11.99 32.72
N SER A 878 -17.27 -11.20 33.70
CA SER A 878 -18.18 -11.67 34.75
C SER A 878 -19.60 -11.84 34.21
N LEU A 879 -20.19 -13.03 34.39
CA LEU A 879 -21.57 -13.34 34.03
C LEU A 879 -22.38 -13.73 35.28
N GLU A 880 -23.56 -13.14 35.46
CA GLU A 880 -24.56 -13.51 36.46
C GLU A 880 -25.81 -14.01 35.73
N ASP A 881 -26.25 -15.25 35.98
CA ASP A 881 -27.37 -15.91 35.28
C ASP A 881 -27.37 -15.78 33.73
N GLN A 882 -26.17 -15.88 33.12
CA GLN A 882 -25.90 -15.70 31.68
C GLN A 882 -26.04 -14.26 31.15
N ARG A 883 -26.13 -13.27 32.03
CA ARG A 883 -26.11 -11.83 31.73
C ARG A 883 -24.72 -11.23 32.08
N PRO A 884 -24.11 -10.42 31.22
CA PRO A 884 -22.80 -9.84 31.49
C PRO A 884 -22.91 -8.65 32.45
N LEU A 885 -22.01 -8.61 33.43
CA LEU A 885 -21.93 -7.49 34.37
C LEU A 885 -21.22 -6.29 33.75
N VAL A 886 -21.72 -5.10 34.10
CA VAL A 886 -21.22 -3.80 33.66
C VAL A 886 -21.11 -2.91 34.89
N TYR A 887 -20.05 -2.13 34.98
CA TYR A 887 -19.82 -1.17 36.05
C TYR A 887 -19.79 0.23 35.43
N SER A 888 -20.73 1.08 35.83
CA SER A 888 -20.85 2.47 35.39
C SER A 888 -19.90 3.35 36.20
N ALA A 889 -19.15 4.23 35.54
CA ALA A 889 -18.23 5.15 36.21
C ALA A 889 -18.93 6.36 36.87
N TYR A 890 -18.33 6.86 37.94
CA TYR A 890 -18.80 8.01 38.73
C TYR A 890 -18.74 9.32 37.93
N GLY A 891 -19.91 9.84 37.58
CA GLY A 891 -20.13 11.14 36.93
C GLY A 891 -19.91 11.14 35.42
N SER A 892 -19.12 10.20 34.90
CA SER A 892 -18.81 10.01 33.46
C SER A 892 -19.57 8.85 32.80
N HIS A 893 -20.27 8.02 33.60
CA HIS A 893 -21.05 6.83 33.24
C HIS A 893 -20.38 5.74 32.36
N ALA A 894 -19.16 5.96 31.87
CA ALA A 894 -18.39 5.08 31.02
C ALA A 894 -18.41 3.63 31.55
N ASN A 895 -18.60 2.67 30.63
CA ASN A 895 -18.94 1.30 30.98
C ASN A 895 -17.68 0.41 31.07
N PHE A 896 -17.51 -0.30 32.19
CA PHE A 896 -16.37 -1.17 32.45
C PHE A 896 -16.77 -2.61 32.80
N VAL A 897 -15.87 -3.56 32.56
CA VAL A 897 -16.08 -5.01 32.78
C VAL A 897 -15.83 -5.45 34.23
N SER A 898 -15.16 -4.61 35.02
CA SER A 898 -14.81 -4.85 36.42
C SER A 898 -14.82 -3.55 37.24
N PRO A 899 -15.07 -3.59 38.56
CA PRO A 899 -14.94 -2.41 39.41
C PRO A 899 -13.47 -1.97 39.56
N GLY A 900 -13.26 -0.74 40.04
CA GLY A 900 -11.95 -0.16 40.33
C GLY A 900 -11.59 1.06 39.46
N ASP A 901 -10.28 1.35 39.42
CA ASP A 901 -9.67 2.48 38.70
C ASP A 901 -9.44 2.14 37.22
N HIS A 902 -10.00 2.92 36.30
CA HIS A 902 -9.83 2.77 34.84
C HIS A 902 -9.28 4.04 34.18
N VAL A 903 -8.58 3.88 33.04
CA VAL A 903 -7.88 4.99 32.38
C VAL A 903 -8.78 5.75 31.41
N HIS A 904 -9.14 6.98 31.78
CA HIS A 904 -9.87 7.92 30.94
C HIS A 904 -8.93 8.48 29.84
N ASP A 905 -9.47 8.82 28.67
CA ASP A 905 -8.73 9.29 27.48
C ASP A 905 -7.90 10.60 27.66
N SER A 906 -7.96 11.25 28.82
CA SER A 906 -7.45 12.61 29.06
C SER A 906 -6.88 12.81 30.47
N VAL A 907 -5.93 11.96 30.88
CA VAL A 907 -5.15 11.96 32.16
C VAL A 907 -5.93 11.76 33.46
N LEU A 908 -7.24 11.57 33.33
CA LEU A 908 -8.17 11.31 34.43
C LEU A 908 -8.29 9.80 34.68
N VAL A 909 -8.94 9.44 35.78
CA VAL A 909 -9.25 8.06 36.15
C VAL A 909 -10.75 7.97 36.38
N ASP A 910 -11.40 7.11 35.60
CA ASP A 910 -12.78 6.70 35.86
C ASP A 910 -12.77 5.72 37.05
N TYR A 911 -13.69 5.89 38.00
CA TYR A 911 -13.86 4.98 39.13
C TYR A 911 -15.28 4.42 39.11
N CYS A 912 -15.40 3.09 39.16
CA CYS A 912 -16.67 2.37 39.12
C CYS A 912 -16.72 1.28 40.21
N ASP A 913 -17.88 1.07 40.85
CA ASP A 913 -18.05 0.09 41.93
C ASP A 913 -19.36 -0.71 41.79
N ALA A 914 -19.54 -1.69 42.67
CA ALA A 914 -20.76 -2.51 42.74
C ALA A 914 -21.80 -1.83 43.65
N GLY A 915 -22.33 -0.68 43.20
CA GLY A 915 -23.31 0.14 43.93
C GLY A 915 -24.74 -0.39 43.84
N GLN A 916 -25.63 0.31 43.13
CA GLN A 916 -27.01 -0.11 42.92
C GLN A 916 -27.12 -0.93 41.63
N PRO A 917 -27.67 -2.16 41.63
CA PRO A 917 -27.92 -2.90 40.40
C PRO A 917 -29.06 -2.28 39.61
N TRP A 918 -28.92 -2.28 38.29
CA TRP A 918 -29.93 -1.88 37.31
C TRP A 918 -30.07 -2.95 36.23
N ASP A 919 -31.32 -3.28 35.89
CA ASP A 919 -31.71 -4.07 34.73
C ASP A 919 -32.27 -3.12 33.65
N PRO A 920 -31.47 -2.76 32.62
CA PRO A 920 -31.92 -1.84 31.58
C PRO A 920 -33.12 -2.36 30.79
N VAL A 921 -33.23 -3.68 30.57
CA VAL A 921 -34.33 -4.27 29.77
C VAL A 921 -35.63 -4.45 30.53
N SER A 922 -35.66 -4.12 31.84
CA SER A 922 -36.89 -4.06 32.64
C SER A 922 -37.79 -2.87 32.30
N SER A 923 -37.21 -1.79 31.75
CA SER A 923 -37.91 -0.59 31.29
C SER A 923 -37.18 -0.01 30.07
N ALA A 924 -37.43 -0.62 28.91
CA ALA A 924 -36.76 -0.28 27.65
C ALA A 924 -37.73 -0.17 26.47
N TYR A 925 -37.39 0.69 25.52
CA TYR A 925 -37.94 0.64 24.17
C TYR A 925 -37.17 -0.38 23.31
N PHE A 926 -37.86 -1.16 22.48
CA PHE A 926 -37.24 -2.17 21.62
C PHE A 926 -37.50 -1.87 20.14
N TYR A 927 -36.44 -1.90 19.33
CA TYR A 927 -36.48 -1.62 17.90
C TYR A 927 -35.70 -2.68 17.11
N HIS A 928 -36.22 -3.06 15.95
CA HIS A 928 -35.43 -3.63 14.86
C HIS A 928 -34.94 -2.50 13.96
N MET A 929 -33.70 -2.60 13.47
CA MET A 929 -33.17 -1.74 12.41
C MET A 929 -32.80 -2.59 11.20
N ASP A 930 -33.39 -2.26 10.05
CA ASP A 930 -32.91 -2.76 8.75
C ASP A 930 -31.58 -2.05 8.40
N PRO A 931 -30.46 -2.78 8.30
CA PRO A 931 -29.15 -2.19 8.01
C PRO A 931 -29.01 -1.70 6.55
N THR A 932 -30.00 -1.96 5.67
CA THR A 932 -29.97 -1.55 4.26
C THR A 932 -30.72 -0.24 4.01
N SER A 933 -31.91 -0.06 4.61
CA SER A 933 -32.68 1.19 4.54
C SER A 933 -32.45 2.14 5.72
N PHE A 934 -31.73 1.71 6.76
CA PHE A 934 -31.67 2.35 8.08
C PHE A 934 -33.05 2.54 8.74
N LYS A 935 -34.09 1.83 8.27
CA LYS A 935 -35.43 1.92 8.84
C LYS A 935 -35.51 1.20 10.18
N LEU A 936 -35.94 1.94 11.21
CA LEU A 936 -36.31 1.44 12.51
C LEU A 936 -37.78 1.00 12.50
N THR A 937 -38.07 -0.10 13.20
CA THR A 937 -39.42 -0.63 13.41
C THR A 937 -39.56 -1.05 14.87
N ARG A 938 -40.60 -0.57 15.56
CA ARG A 938 -40.84 -0.92 16.97
C ARG A 938 -41.21 -2.40 17.12
N LEU A 939 -40.72 -3.02 18.19
CA LEU A 939 -40.99 -4.41 18.56
C LEU A 939 -41.76 -4.47 19.90
N SER A 940 -42.58 -5.50 20.05
CA SER A 940 -43.36 -5.73 21.27
C SER A 940 -42.73 -6.84 22.14
N LEU A 941 -42.83 -6.72 23.46
CA LEU A 941 -42.48 -7.83 24.36
C LEU A 941 -43.55 -8.94 24.28
N PRO A 942 -43.19 -10.24 24.38
CA PRO A 942 -44.13 -11.36 24.17
C PRO A 942 -45.38 -11.41 25.07
N GLU A 943 -45.44 -10.61 26.13
CA GLU A 943 -46.58 -10.54 27.07
C GLU A 943 -47.42 -9.25 26.89
N SER A 944 -47.02 -8.35 25.99
CA SER A 944 -47.70 -7.07 25.72
C SER A 944 -48.88 -7.26 24.75
N THR A 945 -50.09 -7.41 25.29
CA THR A 945 -51.34 -7.52 24.50
C THR A 945 -51.94 -6.19 24.04
N SER A 946 -51.27 -5.06 24.34
CA SER A 946 -51.67 -3.72 23.88
C SER A 946 -51.07 -3.41 22.50
N PRO A 947 -51.86 -3.09 21.47
CA PRO A 947 -51.32 -2.48 20.25
C PRO A 947 -50.71 -1.12 20.59
N HIS A 948 -49.58 -0.77 19.96
CA HIS A 948 -48.97 0.55 20.13
C HIS A 948 -49.67 1.57 19.23
N ASP A 949 -50.17 2.67 19.82
CA ASP A 949 -50.75 3.79 19.06
C ASP A 949 -49.70 4.55 18.21
N SER A 950 -48.40 4.33 18.47
CA SER A 950 -47.31 4.96 17.72
C SER A 950 -45.98 4.19 17.78
N ASP A 951 -45.09 4.45 16.81
CA ASP A 951 -43.84 3.72 16.59
C ASP A 951 -42.64 4.24 17.45
N LEU A 952 -42.66 5.47 17.97
CA LEU A 952 -41.60 6.10 18.79
C LEU A 952 -40.19 6.06 18.17
N THR A 953 -40.07 6.09 16.83
CA THR A 953 -38.77 5.95 16.14
C THR A 953 -38.04 7.27 15.88
N SER A 954 -38.76 8.39 15.89
CA SER A 954 -38.25 9.70 15.45
C SER A 954 -37.07 10.22 16.28
N PHE A 955 -37.08 10.04 17.62
CA PHE A 955 -35.97 10.49 18.47
C PHE A 955 -34.61 9.83 18.14
N LEU A 956 -34.62 8.64 17.54
CA LEU A 956 -33.41 7.93 17.10
C LEU A 956 -32.85 8.49 15.79
N TYR A 957 -33.64 9.27 15.04
CA TYR A 957 -33.23 9.97 13.80
C TYR A 957 -32.85 11.44 14.01
N PHE A 958 -32.94 11.97 15.23
CA PHE A 958 -32.53 13.35 15.51
C PHE A 958 -31.00 13.52 15.35
N ASN A 959 -30.60 14.37 14.40
CA ASN A 959 -29.19 14.56 14.01
C ASN A 959 -28.44 15.63 14.83
N GLY A 960 -29.15 16.40 15.67
CA GLY A 960 -28.56 17.40 16.54
C GLY A 960 -27.88 16.82 17.78
N ILE A 961 -27.57 17.69 18.74
CA ILE A 961 -27.03 17.29 20.05
C ILE A 961 -28.14 17.23 21.10
N TRP A 962 -28.11 16.17 21.90
CA TRP A 962 -28.90 16.00 23.10
C TRP A 962 -28.23 16.82 24.21
N GLY A 963 -28.82 17.94 24.59
CA GLY A 963 -28.26 18.87 25.58
C GLY A 963 -27.74 20.20 25.04
N ASP A 964 -27.17 20.98 25.94
CA ASP A 964 -26.60 22.30 25.70
C ASP A 964 -25.44 22.27 24.68
N ALA A 965 -25.27 23.36 23.94
CA ALA A 965 -24.04 23.63 23.20
C ALA A 965 -22.95 24.22 24.12
N GLN A 966 -21.69 23.78 23.97
CA GLN A 966 -20.55 24.18 24.79
C GLN A 966 -20.49 25.70 25.06
N TYR A 967 -20.54 26.07 26.34
CA TYR A 967 -20.50 27.47 26.77
C TYR A 967 -19.24 28.21 26.32
N ALA A 968 -19.41 29.49 25.97
CA ALA A 968 -18.35 30.36 25.48
C ALA A 968 -17.21 30.53 26.49
N GLY A 969 -16.02 30.90 26.02
CA GLY A 969 -14.81 31.00 26.86
C GLY A 969 -14.87 32.09 27.93
N ASP A 970 -15.80 33.02 27.79
CA ASP A 970 -16.10 34.18 28.63
C ASP A 970 -17.41 34.03 29.44
N ASP A 971 -18.14 32.91 29.32
CA ASP A 971 -19.32 32.63 30.15
C ASP A 971 -18.92 32.46 31.64
N PRO A 972 -19.66 33.13 32.57
CA PRO A 972 -19.79 32.87 33.98
C PRO A 972 -19.20 31.58 34.55
N ARG A 973 -19.87 30.55 34.05
CA ARG A 973 -19.97 29.18 34.50
C ARG A 973 -18.88 28.33 33.85
N GLN A 974 -18.40 28.74 32.67
CA GLN A 974 -17.33 28.04 31.96
C GLN A 974 -15.99 28.21 32.68
N LYS A 975 -15.22 27.12 32.76
CA LYS A 975 -13.83 27.10 33.26
C LYS A 975 -12.99 26.23 32.33
N THR A 976 -11.68 26.47 32.25
CA THR A 976 -10.79 25.74 31.36
C THR A 976 -9.51 25.36 32.09
N VAL A 977 -9.08 24.10 31.99
CA VAL A 977 -7.79 23.64 32.51
C VAL A 977 -6.66 24.25 31.67
N PRO A 978 -5.76 25.11 32.22
CA PRO A 978 -4.80 25.86 31.39
C PRO A 978 -3.79 25.00 30.63
N VAL A 979 -3.44 23.82 31.16
CA VAL A 979 -2.41 22.93 30.59
C VAL A 979 -2.99 21.94 29.56
N PHE A 980 -4.21 21.42 29.82
CA PHE A 980 -4.83 20.35 29.01
C PHE A 980 -5.98 20.84 28.12
N GLY A 981 -6.45 22.09 28.28
CA GLY A 981 -7.54 22.68 27.50
C GLY A 981 -8.95 22.16 27.83
N LEU A 982 -9.08 21.22 28.77
CA LEU A 982 -10.36 20.63 29.19
C LEU A 982 -11.33 21.71 29.67
N LYS A 983 -12.56 21.68 29.16
CA LYS A 983 -13.65 22.61 29.51
C LYS A 983 -14.46 22.05 30.67
N ARG A 984 -15.04 22.94 31.49
CA ARG A 984 -15.99 22.52 32.53
C ARG A 984 -17.26 21.99 31.87
N TYR A 985 -17.91 22.84 31.07
CA TYR A 985 -19.09 22.47 30.29
C TYR A 985 -18.70 22.22 28.83
N VAL A 986 -19.12 21.08 28.27
CA VAL A 986 -18.96 20.72 26.85
C VAL A 986 -20.32 20.69 26.15
N SER A 987 -20.34 20.41 24.83
CA SER A 987 -21.59 20.13 24.14
C SER A 987 -22.06 18.72 24.47
N GLY A 988 -23.38 18.52 24.58
CA GLY A 988 -23.95 17.18 24.66
C GLY A 988 -23.70 16.32 23.41
N PRO A 989 -23.88 14.98 23.49
CA PRO A 989 -23.61 14.03 22.42
C PRO A 989 -24.71 14.03 21.35
N GLN A 990 -24.39 13.47 20.19
CA GLN A 990 -25.41 13.08 19.20
C GLN A 990 -26.07 11.75 19.59
N GLY A 991 -27.28 11.49 19.07
CA GLY A 991 -28.10 10.34 19.44
C GLY A 991 -27.56 8.97 19.01
N PRO A 992 -28.23 7.86 19.41
CA PRO A 992 -27.76 6.49 19.22
C PRO A 992 -27.33 6.10 17.80
N ILE A 993 -27.96 6.65 16.76
CA ILE A 993 -27.62 6.37 15.35
C ILE A 993 -26.18 6.75 14.98
N PHE A 994 -25.59 7.74 15.68
CA PHE A 994 -24.19 8.17 15.48
C PHE A 994 -23.18 7.25 16.16
N LYS A 995 -23.59 6.40 17.10
CA LYS A 995 -22.71 5.49 17.85
C LYS A 995 -22.27 4.24 17.03
N GLY A 996 -22.48 4.26 15.72
CA GLY A 996 -22.04 3.26 14.75
C GLY A 996 -22.79 1.94 14.90
N LEU A 997 -24.07 1.93 14.51
CA LEU A 997 -24.97 0.76 14.67
C LEU A 997 -24.66 -0.41 13.71
N ILE A 998 -23.98 -0.16 12.60
CA ILE A 998 -23.53 -1.21 11.66
C ILE A 998 -22.03 -1.41 11.86
N ARG A 999 -21.62 -2.61 12.30
CA ARG A 999 -20.22 -2.94 12.66
C ARG A 999 -19.78 -4.27 12.06
N LYS A 1000 -18.56 -4.34 11.51
CA LYS A 1000 -17.93 -5.62 11.10
C LYS A 1000 -17.44 -6.41 12.29
N GLY A 1001 -17.00 -5.74 13.36
CA GLY A 1001 -16.57 -6.33 14.62
C GLY A 1001 -17.48 -5.97 15.80
N LEU A 1002 -16.97 -6.15 17.02
CA LEU A 1002 -17.57 -5.58 18.23
C LEU A 1002 -17.29 -4.07 18.32
N PHE A 1003 -16.09 -3.65 17.89
CA PHE A 1003 -15.68 -2.25 17.79
C PHE A 1003 -16.36 -1.52 16.61
N PRO A 1004 -16.50 -0.18 16.67
CA PRO A 1004 -16.86 0.65 15.52
C PRO A 1004 -15.86 0.51 14.36
N ASP A 1005 -16.36 0.49 13.13
CA ASP A 1005 -15.54 0.34 11.91
C ASP A 1005 -14.60 1.52 11.64
N ASN A 1006 -15.05 2.74 11.98
CA ASN A 1006 -14.30 3.99 11.83
C ASN A 1006 -14.11 4.62 13.23
N PRO A 1007 -13.08 4.23 14.01
CA PRO A 1007 -12.81 4.84 15.32
C PRO A 1007 -12.36 6.30 15.17
N GLU A 1008 -12.69 7.15 16.14
CA GLU A 1008 -12.31 8.56 16.09
C GLU A 1008 -10.78 8.75 16.06
N PRO A 1009 -10.26 9.70 15.24
CA PRO A 1009 -8.84 9.98 15.18
C PRO A 1009 -8.37 10.70 16.47
N LYS A 1010 -7.84 9.93 17.42
CA LYS A 1010 -7.36 10.47 18.71
C LYS A 1010 -6.35 11.60 18.52
N LYS A 1011 -6.62 12.73 19.17
CA LYS A 1011 -5.82 13.96 19.12
C LYS A 1011 -4.42 13.68 19.68
N PHE A 1012 -3.42 14.44 19.24
CA PHE A 1012 -2.01 14.26 19.67
C PHE A 1012 -1.84 14.17 21.20
N ILE A 1013 -2.59 14.98 21.95
CA ILE A 1013 -2.61 14.94 23.42
C ILE A 1013 -3.13 13.59 23.92
N GLN A 1014 -4.28 13.10 23.45
CA GLN A 1014 -4.82 11.78 23.83
C GLN A 1014 -3.84 10.64 23.49
N LEU A 1015 -3.10 10.74 22.39
CA LEU A 1015 -2.06 9.76 22.03
C LEU A 1015 -0.86 9.82 23.01
N ALA A 1016 -0.34 11.01 23.31
CA ALA A 1016 0.74 11.20 24.27
C ALA A 1016 0.35 10.78 25.69
N VAL A 1017 -0.90 11.03 26.07
CA VAL A 1017 -1.52 10.55 27.30
C VAL A 1017 -1.59 9.03 27.32
N LYS A 1018 -2.07 8.38 26.25
CA LYS A 1018 -2.09 6.91 26.15
C LYS A 1018 -0.70 6.29 26.31
N PHE A 1019 0.34 6.90 25.73
CA PHE A 1019 1.73 6.49 25.96
C PHE A 1019 2.17 6.68 27.42
N LEU A 1020 1.92 7.85 28.03
CA LEU A 1020 2.28 8.11 29.43
C LEU A 1020 1.59 7.13 30.40
N MET A 1021 0.29 6.90 30.20
CA MET A 1021 -0.53 6.03 31.04
C MET A 1021 -0.15 4.55 30.87
N SER A 1022 0.29 4.09 29.69
CA SER A 1022 0.76 2.70 29.54
C SER A 1022 2.12 2.44 30.21
N TRP A 1023 2.90 3.49 30.51
CA TRP A 1023 4.15 3.41 31.27
C TRP A 1023 3.93 3.65 32.78
N TYR A 1024 2.76 4.15 33.17
CA TYR A 1024 2.49 4.52 34.56
C TYR A 1024 2.53 3.33 35.54
N PRO A 1025 1.82 2.20 35.30
CA PRO A 1025 1.78 1.07 36.24
C PRO A 1025 3.15 0.42 36.52
N CYS A 1026 4.06 0.46 35.55
CA CYS A 1026 5.35 -0.24 35.60
C CYS A 1026 6.56 0.67 35.89
N CYS A 1027 6.51 1.97 35.56
CA CYS A 1027 7.69 2.84 35.63
C CYS A 1027 7.50 4.14 36.41
N LEU A 1028 6.29 4.69 36.52
CA LEU A 1028 6.06 6.04 37.08
C LEU A 1028 5.26 6.06 38.39
N ARG A 1029 4.54 4.99 38.72
CA ARG A 1029 3.75 4.86 39.96
C ARG A 1029 4.63 5.09 41.20
N GLY A 1030 4.45 6.25 41.86
CA GLY A 1030 5.20 6.66 43.06
C GLY A 1030 6.30 7.72 42.85
N TRP A 1031 6.47 8.27 41.64
CA TRP A 1031 7.43 9.36 41.38
C TRP A 1031 6.83 10.74 41.72
N SER A 1032 7.22 11.36 42.84
CA SER A 1032 6.95 12.80 43.09
C SER A 1032 8.06 13.67 42.49
N TRP A 1033 7.68 14.71 41.74
CA TRP A 1033 8.63 15.54 40.99
C TRP A 1033 9.40 16.55 41.87
N ASP A 1034 8.94 16.80 43.09
CA ASP A 1034 9.64 17.63 44.08
C ASP A 1034 11.07 17.13 44.35
N LYS A 1035 11.26 15.81 44.34
CA LYS A 1035 12.57 15.16 44.53
C LYS A 1035 13.48 15.25 43.31
N ILE A 1036 12.95 15.60 42.14
CA ILE A 1036 13.71 15.79 40.90
C ILE A 1036 14.12 17.25 40.75
N TRP A 1037 13.21 18.21 41.01
CA TRP A 1037 13.52 19.64 40.91
C TRP A 1037 14.58 20.10 41.92
N CYS A 1038 14.58 19.57 43.15
CA CYS A 1038 15.65 19.82 44.15
C CYS A 1038 17.02 19.20 43.81
N LYS A 1039 17.25 18.79 42.56
CA LYS A 1039 18.57 18.39 42.01
C LYS A 1039 18.93 19.07 40.68
N VAL A 1040 18.11 20.01 40.20
CA VAL A 1040 18.30 20.72 38.91
C VAL A 1040 18.29 22.25 39.11
N VAL A 1041 18.26 22.71 40.36
CA VAL A 1041 18.43 24.11 40.80
C VAL A 1041 19.54 24.17 41.85
#